data_AF-A0A4Q1RG35-F1
#
_entry.id   AF-A0A4Q1RG35-F1
#
_cell.length_a   1.000
_cell.length_b   1.000
_cell.length_c   1.000
_cell.angle_alpha   90.00
_cell.angle_beta   90.00
_cell.angle_gamma   90.00
#
_symmetry.space_group_name_H-M   'P 1'
#
loop_
_entity.id
_entity.type
_entity.pdbx_description
1 polymer ?
#
loop_
_entity_poly.entity_id
_entity_poly.type
_entity_poly.pdbx_seq_one_letter_code
_entity_poly.pdbx_strand_id
1 'polypeptide(L)'
;MKKRKNILLALGIVLTMSMAVPSAAAVNRESGKQSVASQEVTQDVQEVLEQDLLTDVSEQAVKPQWKQVSVNDDTKWMLQLNQETNAADGAYVINGKTYWFDQEGYLVTGTVKVEKTTTGDATTGKAALKAGTYFFQNVGESPEKDDLGSMVKNAWVNDAEDGSAWFYMGTDGTIDTGISGWQQVEQSFWVKADKGVGAIQEEGWYQINGAWYYLQADGFRDETKIGIQEVNGKTYCLNKDGIVQKGFQILDGIGYICDVQKGTVVKADNCWELVAGDYYWYEDGKPATGWRVVKGKHFYMNPENGKMMTGFYKDETGKLYYSDIYGARLEQAGWNLINNTWYWINTDASVATGWVSPNGKTKYYMGEDGAMTVGWCVIDGTYYFFTGSGAMHTGWLQRFSGWYYLNEDGTMATGWKVVNGKWYYFDENGMMQTGWTQVNSVWYYMDANGTMQTGWLKVPSGWYYLSGNGAMMTGWYVVNGKWYYSNAAGTMMTGWVECPSGWYYTDASGAMQTGWARIKGKWYYLDAAKGGAATVGWKRIGNFKYYFNEYCAMEQDLDNILGRQSSYQITVNRVKCQVMVYAKSETGKYDIPVKTFTCSVGKAGTPTHAGQYATLKRSNPVELMGPSYGKYGTQINIYGDWFHSVACSNEDPTFALSAGNFNMLGQPASHGCVRLCVRDAKWIYDNCGLYTTVLISDTEATPFDRPATIKIPSGQNWDPTDEVALKILAGKNNNKK
;
A
#
# COMPACT_ATOMS: atom_id res chain seq x y z
N MET A 1 29.21 -38.44 -27.06
CA MET A 1 29.89 -37.51 -26.11
C MET A 1 29.10 -36.21 -26.06
N LYS A 2 28.72 -35.80 -24.82
CA LYS A 2 28.18 -34.49 -24.34
C LYS A 2 26.86 -33.98 -25.00
N LYS A 3 25.66 -34.26 -24.45
CA LYS A 3 24.91 -33.65 -23.30
C LYS A 3 24.50 -32.18 -23.60
N ARG A 4 23.27 -31.67 -23.34
CA ARG A 4 22.08 -32.13 -22.59
C ARG A 4 20.87 -31.22 -22.92
N LYS A 5 19.66 -31.78 -22.69
CA LYS A 5 18.29 -31.24 -22.77
C LYS A 5 18.03 -30.03 -21.87
N ASN A 6 17.02 -29.20 -22.20
CA ASN A 6 16.13 -28.50 -21.25
C ASN A 6 14.79 -28.10 -21.91
N ILE A 7 13.66 -28.42 -21.26
CA ILE A 7 12.30 -27.96 -21.54
C ILE A 7 11.63 -27.59 -20.19
N LEU A 8 10.99 -26.40 -20.19
CA LEU A 8 9.89 -25.82 -19.38
C LEU A 8 9.53 -26.34 -17.96
N LEU A 9 9.31 -25.42 -17.01
CA LEU A 9 7.96 -24.91 -16.66
C LEU A 9 8.01 -23.66 -15.75
N ALA A 10 6.99 -22.81 -15.86
CA ALA A 10 6.74 -21.59 -15.10
C ALA A 10 6.13 -21.87 -13.71
N LEU A 11 6.28 -20.94 -12.76
CA LEU A 11 5.35 -20.79 -11.65
C LEU A 11 5.35 -19.36 -11.07
N GLY A 12 4.14 -18.86 -10.88
CA GLY A 12 3.81 -17.50 -10.47
C GLY A 12 4.00 -17.24 -8.98
N ILE A 13 4.15 -15.95 -8.70
CA ILE A 13 4.28 -15.34 -7.39
C ILE A 13 2.88 -15.06 -6.85
N VAL A 14 2.55 -15.61 -5.68
CA VAL A 14 1.45 -15.12 -4.84
C VAL A 14 2.06 -14.54 -3.57
N LEU A 15 1.85 -13.23 -3.43
CA LEU A 15 2.22 -12.41 -2.29
C LEU A 15 1.15 -12.60 -1.20
N THR A 16 1.54 -12.92 0.03
CA THR A 16 0.70 -12.67 1.21
C THR A 16 1.51 -11.95 2.28
N MET A 17 1.06 -10.73 2.59
CA MET A 17 1.47 -9.95 3.75
C MET A 17 0.85 -10.58 5.01
N SER A 18 1.59 -10.59 6.12
CA SER A 18 0.98 -10.63 7.44
C SER A 18 1.61 -9.56 8.31
N MET A 19 0.77 -8.63 8.76
CA MET A 19 1.07 -7.57 9.71
C MET A 19 1.06 -8.14 11.13
N ALA A 20 1.99 -7.69 11.96
CA ALA A 20 2.00 -7.94 13.39
C ALA A 20 1.83 -6.62 14.16
N VAL A 21 0.88 -6.59 15.10
CA VAL A 21 0.91 -5.74 16.31
C VAL A 21 0.05 -6.41 17.40
N PRO A 22 0.24 -6.09 18.70
CA PRO A 22 0.37 -7.09 19.77
C PRO A 22 -0.75 -6.97 20.82
N SER A 23 -0.83 -7.92 21.75
CA SER A 23 -1.53 -7.67 23.02
C SER A 23 -1.00 -8.54 24.14
N ALA A 24 -0.79 -7.90 25.28
CA ALA A 24 -0.39 -8.50 26.54
C ALA A 24 -1.59 -8.94 27.40
N ALA A 25 -1.25 -9.81 28.36
CA ALA A 25 -1.82 -10.00 29.69
C ALA A 25 -3.15 -10.75 29.93
N ALA A 26 -3.00 -11.80 30.77
CA ALA A 26 -3.78 -12.14 31.96
C ALA A 26 -4.74 -13.37 31.95
N VAL A 27 -4.30 -14.38 32.72
CA VAL A 27 -5.00 -15.05 33.85
C VAL A 27 -6.04 -16.18 33.60
N ASN A 28 -5.66 -17.35 34.16
CA ASN A 28 -6.42 -18.43 34.83
C ASN A 28 -7.15 -19.59 34.11
N ARG A 29 -6.79 -20.77 34.66
CA ARG A 29 -7.58 -21.96 35.05
C ARG A 29 -7.82 -23.10 34.05
N GLU A 30 -7.11 -24.20 34.35
CA GLU A 30 -7.52 -25.61 34.49
C GLU A 30 -8.64 -26.17 33.61
N SER A 31 -8.25 -27.14 32.79
CA SER A 31 -8.81 -28.50 32.60
C SER A 31 -8.16 -29.04 31.32
N GLY A 32 -7.80 -30.29 31.12
CA GLY A 32 -8.15 -31.54 31.76
C GLY A 32 -8.10 -32.61 30.66
N LYS A 33 -7.10 -33.50 30.77
CA LYS A 33 -6.99 -34.87 30.22
C LYS A 33 -6.62 -35.14 28.75
N GLN A 34 -5.95 -36.31 28.67
CA GLN A 34 -5.55 -37.17 27.56
C GLN A 34 -4.19 -36.82 26.93
N SER A 35 -3.23 -37.74 26.77
CA SER A 35 -3.30 -39.20 26.69
C SER A 35 -1.90 -39.84 26.60
N VAL A 36 -1.89 -41.17 26.76
CA VAL A 36 -0.92 -42.16 26.26
C VAL A 36 0.25 -42.48 27.21
N ALA A 37 0.03 -43.53 28.01
CA ALA A 37 0.69 -44.85 27.93
C ALA A 37 2.13 -44.87 27.35
N SER A 38 3.07 -45.67 27.78
CA SER A 38 3.17 -46.76 28.74
C SER A 38 4.60 -47.27 28.51
N GLN A 39 5.42 -47.44 29.54
CA GLN A 39 6.31 -48.59 29.59
C GLN A 39 6.84 -48.75 31.00
N GLU A 40 6.52 -49.92 31.52
CA GLU A 40 6.76 -50.42 32.85
C GLU A 40 8.26 -50.54 33.11
N VAL A 41 8.67 -50.01 34.26
CA VAL A 41 9.93 -50.29 34.93
C VAL A 41 9.69 -51.52 35.78
N THR A 42 10.29 -52.65 35.39
CA THR A 42 10.47 -53.81 36.25
C THR A 42 11.43 -53.43 37.35
N GLN A 43 10.90 -53.23 38.55
CA GLN A 43 11.67 -53.07 39.77
C GLN A 43 11.62 -54.38 40.55
N ASP A 44 12.80 -54.77 41.00
CA ASP A 44 13.17 -56.01 41.64
C ASP A 44 12.29 -56.38 42.84
N VAL A 45 11.96 -57.66 42.87
CA VAL A 45 11.47 -58.39 44.03
C VAL A 45 12.68 -58.96 44.75
N GLN A 46 12.96 -58.51 45.98
CA GLN A 46 13.31 -59.44 47.05
C GLN A 46 13.20 -58.83 48.46
N GLU A 47 12.46 -59.58 49.29
CA GLU A 47 12.63 -59.79 50.74
C GLU A 47 12.45 -58.61 51.71
N VAL A 48 11.25 -58.54 52.28
CA VAL A 48 11.07 -58.15 53.69
C VAL A 48 10.27 -59.24 54.40
N LEU A 49 10.99 -59.89 55.32
CA LEU A 49 10.64 -60.54 56.57
C LEU A 49 9.39 -61.44 56.70
N GLU A 50 9.70 -62.58 57.32
CA GLU A 50 8.86 -63.70 57.70
C GLU A 50 7.71 -63.36 58.67
N GLN A 51 6.64 -64.13 58.44
CA GLN A 51 5.79 -64.86 59.39
C GLN A 51 5.40 -64.20 60.72
N ASP A 52 4.08 -64.19 60.95
CA ASP A 52 3.56 -64.33 62.29
C ASP A 52 2.35 -65.29 62.33
N LEU A 53 2.32 -66.09 63.40
CA LEU A 53 1.30 -67.01 63.89
C LEU A 53 1.12 -68.40 63.23
N LEU A 54 1.94 -69.33 63.72
CA LEU A 54 1.50 -70.68 64.11
C LEU A 54 0.75 -70.64 65.46
N THR A 55 -0.43 -71.26 65.48
CA THR A 55 -1.04 -71.93 66.66
C THR A 55 -1.40 -73.32 66.15
N ASP A 56 -1.10 -74.46 66.76
CA ASP A 56 -0.86 -74.74 68.18
C ASP A 56 -0.30 -76.18 68.31
N VAL A 57 0.32 -76.47 69.46
CA VAL A 57 0.67 -77.77 70.07
C VAL A 57 1.56 -78.72 69.22
N SER A 58 2.80 -79.05 69.59
CA SER A 58 3.16 -79.77 70.83
C SER A 58 4.69 -79.88 71.00
N GLU A 59 5.14 -79.88 72.26
CA GLU A 59 6.51 -80.03 72.80
C GLU A 59 7.38 -78.75 72.85
N GLN A 60 7.46 -78.15 74.04
CA GLN A 60 8.28 -76.97 74.37
C GLN A 60 9.78 -77.24 74.18
N ALA A 61 10.40 -76.54 73.23
CA ALA A 61 11.82 -76.20 73.24
C ALA A 61 11.95 -74.71 73.63
N VAL A 62 12.76 -74.41 74.66
CA VAL A 62 12.98 -73.04 75.14
C VAL A 62 13.85 -72.28 74.13
N LYS A 63 13.39 -71.11 73.67
CA LYS A 63 14.16 -70.22 72.77
C LYS A 63 15.27 -69.52 73.56
N PRO A 64 16.44 -69.23 72.95
CA PRO A 64 17.50 -68.45 73.60
C PRO A 64 16.99 -67.06 74.04
N GLN A 65 17.33 -66.63 75.25
CA GLN A 65 16.93 -65.32 75.80
C GLN A 65 18.17 -64.53 76.24
N TRP A 66 18.19 -63.23 75.94
CA TRP A 66 19.26 -62.36 76.42
C TRP A 66 19.01 -61.96 77.87
N LYS A 67 20.10 -61.89 78.64
CA LYS A 67 20.09 -61.50 80.04
C LYS A 67 21.14 -60.43 80.26
N GLN A 68 20.71 -59.32 80.84
CA GLN A 68 21.61 -58.27 81.30
C GLN A 68 22.13 -58.63 82.70
N VAL A 69 23.43 -58.52 82.89
CA VAL A 69 24.11 -58.77 84.17
C VAL A 69 25.02 -57.59 84.47
N SER A 70 24.99 -57.10 85.71
CA SER A 70 25.92 -56.05 86.16
C SER A 70 27.15 -56.72 86.76
N VAL A 71 28.33 -56.37 86.23
CA VAL A 71 29.62 -56.89 86.67
C VAL A 71 30.56 -55.70 86.83
N ASN A 72 31.03 -55.43 88.06
CA ASN A 72 31.93 -54.31 88.37
C ASN A 72 31.44 -52.95 87.83
N ASP A 73 30.16 -52.63 88.03
CA ASP A 73 29.48 -51.42 87.55
C ASP A 73 29.33 -51.28 86.02
N ASP A 74 29.85 -52.24 85.24
CA ASP A 74 29.58 -52.35 83.80
C ASP A 74 28.39 -53.26 83.52
N THR A 75 27.61 -52.88 82.50
CA THR A 75 26.57 -53.75 81.95
C THR A 75 27.18 -54.76 80.99
N LYS A 76 27.00 -56.05 81.27
CA LYS A 76 27.36 -57.16 80.37
C LYS A 76 26.10 -57.89 79.92
N TRP A 77 26.15 -58.44 78.71
CA TRP A 77 25.08 -59.27 78.17
C TRP A 77 25.49 -60.72 78.20
N MET A 78 24.59 -61.60 78.60
CA MET A 78 24.74 -63.06 78.50
C MET A 78 23.59 -63.61 77.68
N LEU A 79 23.80 -64.76 77.05
CA LEU A 79 22.75 -65.47 76.35
C LEU A 79 22.43 -66.77 77.09
N GLN A 80 21.18 -66.90 77.55
CA GLN A 80 20.68 -68.13 78.11
C GLN A 80 20.13 -69.01 76.98
N LEU A 81 20.72 -70.19 76.77
CA LEU A 81 20.36 -71.09 75.65
C LEU A 81 19.13 -71.95 75.96
N ASN A 82 18.98 -72.39 77.23
CA ASN A 82 17.82 -73.12 77.75
C ASN A 82 17.71 -72.89 79.28
N GLN A 83 16.81 -73.59 79.97
CA GLN A 83 16.58 -73.40 81.41
C GLN A 83 17.82 -73.66 82.29
N GLU A 84 18.82 -74.40 81.81
CA GLU A 84 19.96 -74.86 82.60
C GLU A 84 21.34 -74.43 82.07
N THR A 85 21.46 -73.95 80.82
CA THR A 85 22.78 -73.60 80.23
C THR A 85 22.81 -72.22 79.56
N ASN A 86 23.89 -71.47 79.81
CA ASN A 86 24.22 -70.23 79.11
C ASN A 86 25.20 -70.51 77.95
N ALA A 87 25.30 -69.56 77.01
CA ALA A 87 26.37 -69.55 76.03
C ALA A 87 27.73 -69.48 76.77
N ALA A 88 28.68 -70.26 76.28
CA ALA A 88 30.04 -70.36 76.80
C ALA A 88 31.03 -69.95 75.69
N ASP A 89 32.32 -69.86 75.98
CA ASP A 89 33.35 -69.37 75.05
C ASP A 89 33.17 -69.83 73.60
N GLY A 90 33.01 -68.87 72.68
CA GLY A 90 32.90 -69.10 71.25
C GLY A 90 31.72 -68.40 70.56
N ALA A 91 31.62 -68.60 69.25
CA ALA A 91 30.60 -67.99 68.41
C ALA A 91 29.28 -68.77 68.44
N TYR A 92 28.15 -68.07 68.44
CA TYR A 92 26.79 -68.64 68.34
C TYR A 92 25.98 -67.89 67.30
N VAL A 93 25.18 -68.60 66.50
CA VAL A 93 24.25 -67.99 65.55
C VAL A 93 22.87 -67.90 66.18
N ILE A 94 22.39 -66.69 66.44
CA ILE A 94 21.10 -66.41 67.05
C ILE A 94 20.31 -65.50 66.10
N ASN A 95 19.14 -65.98 65.67
CA ASN A 95 18.27 -65.27 64.73
C ASN A 95 19.01 -64.75 63.49
N GLY A 96 19.90 -65.57 62.91
CA GLY A 96 20.66 -65.25 61.70
C GLY A 96 21.93 -64.39 61.91
N LYS A 97 22.14 -63.83 63.11
CA LYS A 97 23.33 -63.06 63.46
C LYS A 97 24.31 -63.89 64.27
N THR A 98 25.61 -63.69 64.08
CA THR A 98 26.66 -64.40 64.84
C THR A 98 27.14 -63.53 65.98
N TYR A 99 27.21 -64.06 67.20
CA TYR A 99 27.68 -63.38 68.41
C TYR A 99 28.83 -64.18 69.02
N TRP A 100 29.79 -63.52 69.67
CA TRP A 100 30.88 -64.19 70.37
C TRP A 100 30.72 -64.03 71.89
N PHE A 101 30.94 -65.10 72.63
CA PHE A 101 30.94 -65.08 74.10
C PHE A 101 32.33 -65.46 74.62
N ASP A 102 32.74 -64.87 75.74
CA ASP A 102 34.02 -65.19 76.41
C ASP A 102 33.91 -66.45 77.30
N GLN A 103 34.99 -66.76 78.03
CA GLN A 103 35.06 -67.92 78.93
C GLN A 103 34.09 -67.85 80.10
N GLU A 104 33.74 -66.64 80.53
CA GLU A 104 32.74 -66.38 81.55
C GLU A 104 31.30 -66.37 80.99
N GLY A 105 31.12 -66.42 79.66
CA GLY A 105 29.84 -66.45 78.98
C GLY A 105 29.22 -65.06 78.73
N TYR A 106 30.03 -64.00 78.82
CA TYR A 106 29.61 -62.64 78.47
C TYR A 106 29.81 -62.37 76.98
N LEU A 107 28.89 -61.60 76.41
CA LEU A 107 28.94 -61.14 75.03
C LEU A 107 30.18 -60.25 74.83
N VAL A 108 30.99 -60.60 73.84
CA VAL A 108 32.16 -59.84 73.43
C VAL A 108 31.79 -58.94 72.26
N THR A 109 32.19 -57.68 72.38
CA THR A 109 32.12 -56.65 71.34
C THR A 109 33.53 -56.19 71.00
N GLY A 110 33.74 -55.64 69.80
CA GLY A 110 35.06 -55.28 69.26
C GLY A 110 35.73 -56.44 68.52
N THR A 111 37.05 -56.35 68.36
CA THR A 111 37.82 -57.37 67.62
C THR A 111 37.97 -58.66 68.41
N VAL A 112 37.66 -59.78 67.77
CA VAL A 112 37.89 -61.13 68.27
C VAL A 112 38.80 -61.88 67.32
N LYS A 113 39.95 -62.34 67.84
CA LYS A 113 40.90 -63.15 67.08
C LYS A 113 40.68 -64.63 67.33
N VAL A 114 40.25 -65.34 66.29
CA VAL A 114 40.07 -66.80 66.31
C VAL A 114 41.35 -67.44 65.79
N GLU A 115 42.16 -68.02 66.67
CA GLU A 115 43.49 -68.55 66.32
C GLU A 115 43.42 -69.86 65.50
N LYS A 116 42.36 -70.65 65.65
CA LYS A 116 42.13 -71.92 64.94
C LYS A 116 40.65 -72.09 64.62
N THR A 117 40.33 -72.72 63.50
CA THR A 117 38.96 -72.99 63.09
C THR A 117 38.17 -73.69 64.20
N THR A 118 37.09 -73.08 64.66
CA THR A 118 36.21 -73.64 65.69
C THR A 118 35.24 -74.66 65.07
N THR A 119 34.93 -75.70 65.83
CA THR A 119 33.88 -76.67 65.49
C THR A 119 32.52 -76.13 65.92
N GLY A 120 31.58 -76.05 64.99
CA GLY A 120 30.20 -75.70 65.29
C GLY A 120 29.42 -76.89 65.87
N ASP A 121 28.33 -76.58 66.56
CA ASP A 121 27.40 -77.55 67.10
C ASP A 121 25.97 -77.04 66.85
N ALA A 122 25.28 -77.68 65.91
CA ALA A 122 23.94 -77.31 65.51
C ALA A 122 22.89 -77.51 66.62
N THR A 123 23.16 -78.36 67.62
CA THR A 123 22.23 -78.60 68.73
C THR A 123 22.23 -77.50 69.78
N THR A 124 23.35 -76.77 69.92
CA THR A 124 23.50 -75.64 70.86
C THR A 124 23.50 -74.27 70.17
N GLY A 125 23.43 -74.24 68.83
CA GLY A 125 23.52 -73.01 68.03
C GLY A 125 24.95 -72.46 67.88
N LYS A 126 25.97 -73.24 68.29
CA LYS A 126 27.37 -72.82 68.24
C LYS A 126 27.89 -72.81 66.80
N ALA A 127 28.48 -71.70 66.38
CA ALA A 127 28.96 -71.46 65.02
C ALA A 127 30.39 -71.96 64.82
N ALA A 128 30.65 -72.54 63.64
CA ALA A 128 32.00 -72.81 63.16
C ALA A 128 32.57 -71.55 62.50
N LEU A 129 33.61 -70.95 63.08
CA LEU A 129 34.37 -69.85 62.50
C LEU A 129 35.75 -70.34 62.08
N LYS A 130 36.28 -69.84 60.97
CA LYS A 130 37.64 -70.15 60.53
C LYS A 130 38.66 -69.40 61.38
N ALA A 131 39.93 -69.80 61.31
CA ALA A 131 40.99 -68.98 61.88
C ALA A 131 41.01 -67.62 61.16
N GLY A 132 40.95 -66.52 61.91
CA GLY A 132 40.80 -65.18 61.37
C GLY A 132 40.53 -64.15 62.46
N THR A 133 40.54 -62.88 62.05
CA THR A 133 40.16 -61.76 62.91
C THR A 133 38.76 -61.31 62.50
N TYR A 134 37.85 -61.34 63.46
CA TYR A 134 36.45 -60.98 63.33
C TYR A 134 36.17 -59.70 64.12
N PHE A 135 35.15 -58.96 63.75
CA PHE A 135 34.69 -57.81 64.51
C PHE A 135 33.22 -57.97 64.86
N PHE A 136 32.91 -57.78 66.13
CA PHE A 136 31.56 -57.82 66.68
C PHE A 136 31.16 -56.40 67.07
N GLN A 137 30.02 -55.93 66.61
CA GLN A 137 29.57 -54.55 66.75
C GLN A 137 29.67 -54.07 68.21
N ASN A 138 30.39 -52.97 68.43
CA ASN A 138 30.59 -52.37 69.76
C ASN A 138 29.74 -51.12 70.00
N VAL A 139 28.96 -50.70 69.00
CA VAL A 139 28.02 -49.57 69.09
C VAL A 139 26.59 -50.10 69.04
N GLY A 140 25.81 -49.80 70.08
CA GLY A 140 24.42 -50.20 70.24
C GLY A 140 24.01 -50.21 71.72
N GLU A 141 22.71 -50.26 71.99
CA GLU A 141 22.15 -50.32 73.34
C GLU A 141 21.90 -51.75 73.80
N SER A 142 21.46 -52.66 72.91
CA SER A 142 21.10 -54.03 73.29
C SER A 142 21.08 -55.01 72.11
N PRO A 143 21.62 -56.23 72.25
CA PRO A 143 21.60 -57.26 71.20
C PRO A 143 20.18 -57.70 70.77
N GLU A 144 19.16 -57.43 71.59
CA GLU A 144 17.76 -57.71 71.25
C GLU A 144 17.13 -56.63 70.36
N LYS A 145 17.57 -55.38 70.52
CA LYS A 145 16.94 -54.22 69.88
C LYS A 145 17.69 -53.75 68.64
N ASP A 146 19.00 -53.94 68.61
CA ASP A 146 19.87 -53.50 67.53
C ASP A 146 20.90 -54.59 67.15
N ASP A 147 22.07 -54.16 66.69
CA ASP A 147 23.14 -55.03 66.21
C ASP A 147 24.26 -55.22 67.24
N LEU A 148 24.13 -54.74 68.48
CA LEU A 148 25.18 -54.82 69.50
C LEU A 148 25.70 -56.25 69.68
N GLY A 149 27.01 -56.41 69.52
CA GLY A 149 27.75 -57.66 69.61
C GLY A 149 27.52 -58.64 68.47
N SER A 150 26.78 -58.26 67.43
CA SER A 150 26.66 -59.09 66.22
C SER A 150 27.87 -58.91 65.30
N MET A 151 28.24 -59.98 64.60
CA MET A 151 29.40 -60.01 63.70
C MET A 151 29.17 -59.13 62.47
N VAL A 152 30.08 -58.18 62.25
CA VAL A 152 30.03 -57.27 61.10
C VAL A 152 30.60 -57.94 59.86
N LYS A 153 29.95 -57.73 58.71
CA LYS A 153 30.33 -58.27 57.39
C LYS A 153 30.15 -57.20 56.31
N ASN A 154 30.97 -57.27 55.25
CA ASN A 154 30.95 -56.36 54.09
C ASN A 154 30.98 -54.86 54.46
N ALA A 155 31.72 -54.50 55.51
CA ALA A 155 31.75 -53.14 56.02
C ALA A 155 33.10 -52.81 56.65
N TRP A 156 33.41 -51.52 56.67
CA TRP A 156 34.54 -50.97 57.42
C TRP A 156 34.15 -50.84 58.89
N VAL A 157 35.08 -51.24 59.77
CA VAL A 157 34.94 -51.15 61.22
C VAL A 157 36.17 -50.48 61.81
N ASN A 158 36.00 -49.80 62.93
CA ASN A 158 37.09 -49.21 63.69
C ASN A 158 37.06 -49.78 65.11
N ASP A 159 38.18 -50.35 65.55
CA ASP A 159 38.30 -50.93 66.90
C ASP A 159 39.33 -50.21 67.76
N ALA A 160 39.86 -49.07 67.30
CA ALA A 160 40.87 -48.33 68.03
C ALA A 160 40.19 -47.23 68.86
N GLU A 161 40.51 -47.13 70.15
CA GLU A 161 40.05 -46.02 71.02
C GLU A 161 40.47 -44.64 70.47
N ASP A 162 41.52 -44.58 69.63
CA ASP A 162 42.01 -43.38 68.97
C ASP A 162 41.51 -43.19 67.53
N GLY A 163 40.72 -44.11 66.99
CA GLY A 163 40.14 -44.03 65.64
C GLY A 163 41.13 -44.26 64.48
N SER A 164 42.38 -44.66 64.74
CA SER A 164 43.46 -44.63 63.73
C SER A 164 43.53 -45.81 62.76
N ALA A 165 42.93 -46.97 63.11
CA ALA A 165 43.00 -48.20 62.32
C ALA A 165 41.61 -48.74 61.96
N TRP A 166 41.33 -48.81 60.66
CA TRP A 166 40.09 -49.32 60.10
C TRP A 166 40.30 -50.70 59.49
N PHE A 167 39.32 -51.59 59.59
CA PHE A 167 39.38 -52.94 59.04
C PHE A 167 38.16 -53.17 58.15
N TYR A 168 38.37 -53.71 56.95
CA TYR A 168 37.25 -54.10 56.09
C TYR A 168 36.91 -55.57 56.33
N MET A 169 35.72 -55.82 56.84
CA MET A 169 35.21 -57.17 57.07
C MET A 169 34.61 -57.71 55.78
N GLY A 170 35.10 -58.85 55.30
CA GLY A 170 34.59 -59.55 54.12
C GLY A 170 33.27 -60.28 54.37
N THR A 171 32.79 -61.00 53.35
CA THR A 171 31.50 -61.71 53.38
C THR A 171 31.42 -62.81 54.46
N ASP A 172 32.56 -63.39 54.84
CA ASP A 172 32.64 -64.42 55.87
C ASP A 172 32.88 -63.86 57.28
N GLY A 173 32.97 -62.54 57.42
CA GLY A 173 33.21 -61.84 58.69
C GLY A 173 34.67 -61.74 59.09
N THR A 174 35.62 -62.25 58.28
CA THR A 174 37.05 -62.02 58.48
C THR A 174 37.52 -60.78 57.73
N ILE A 175 38.69 -60.22 58.08
CA ILE A 175 39.29 -59.12 57.32
C ILE A 175 39.52 -59.55 55.86
N ASP A 176 38.97 -58.80 54.90
CA ASP A 176 39.17 -59.07 53.47
C ASP A 176 40.52 -58.54 53.00
N THR A 177 41.49 -59.44 52.94
CA THR A 177 42.86 -59.11 52.49
C THR A 177 42.96 -58.75 51.01
N GLY A 178 41.89 -58.87 50.23
CA GLY A 178 41.84 -58.44 48.82
C GLY A 178 41.64 -56.94 48.63
N ILE A 179 41.19 -56.22 49.67
CA ILE A 179 40.95 -54.78 49.61
C ILE A 179 42.26 -54.02 49.79
N SER A 180 42.59 -53.14 48.84
CA SER A 180 43.79 -52.30 48.87
C SER A 180 43.57 -50.99 48.11
N GLY A 181 44.43 -49.99 48.36
CA GLY A 181 44.33 -48.67 47.74
C GLY A 181 43.42 -47.71 48.51
N TRP A 182 42.98 -46.63 47.86
CA TRP A 182 42.12 -45.64 48.49
C TRP A 182 40.69 -46.17 48.62
N GLN A 183 40.16 -46.11 49.84
CA GLN A 183 38.84 -46.61 50.16
C GLN A 183 38.05 -45.50 50.85
N GLN A 184 36.87 -45.22 50.31
CA GLN A 184 35.94 -44.30 50.93
C GLN A 184 35.14 -45.07 51.96
N VAL A 185 35.35 -44.74 53.23
CA VAL A 185 34.73 -45.45 54.36
C VAL A 185 33.37 -44.82 54.68
N GLU A 186 33.31 -43.49 54.67
CA GLU A 186 32.08 -42.70 54.84
C GLU A 186 32.10 -41.48 53.90
N GLN A 187 31.06 -40.65 53.91
CA GLN A 187 31.00 -39.46 53.07
C GLN A 187 32.22 -38.55 53.32
N SER A 188 33.02 -38.33 52.28
CA SER A 188 34.24 -37.51 52.32
C SER A 188 35.35 -38.01 53.27
N PHE A 189 35.21 -39.18 53.90
CA PHE A 189 36.24 -39.79 54.75
C PHE A 189 36.96 -40.91 54.00
N TRP A 190 38.30 -40.80 53.93
CA TRP A 190 39.15 -41.67 53.14
C TRP A 190 40.26 -42.31 53.97
N VAL A 191 40.43 -43.61 53.78
CA VAL A 191 41.58 -44.35 54.32
C VAL A 191 42.35 -45.00 53.18
N LYS A 192 43.64 -45.22 53.40
CA LYS A 192 44.47 -46.00 52.48
C LYS A 192 44.58 -47.42 53.01
N ALA A 193 43.93 -48.35 52.31
CA ALA A 193 43.90 -49.76 52.66
C ALA A 193 45.14 -50.50 52.13
N ASP A 194 45.71 -51.35 52.97
CA ASP A 194 46.63 -52.42 52.58
C ASP A 194 46.12 -53.73 53.18
N LYS A 195 45.80 -54.71 52.33
CA LYS A 195 45.27 -56.03 52.72
C LYS A 195 44.12 -55.96 53.75
N GLY A 196 43.14 -55.10 53.49
CA GLY A 196 41.94 -54.97 54.34
C GLY A 196 42.13 -54.11 55.58
N VAL A 197 43.32 -53.53 55.82
CA VAL A 197 43.59 -52.60 56.92
C VAL A 197 43.75 -51.18 56.35
N GLY A 198 42.81 -50.29 56.69
CA GLY A 198 42.78 -48.89 56.32
C GLY A 198 43.48 -48.00 57.36
N ALA A 199 44.43 -47.18 56.91
CA ALA A 199 45.07 -46.18 57.74
C ALA A 199 44.74 -44.76 57.24
N ILE A 200 44.44 -43.86 58.18
CA ILE A 200 44.40 -42.41 57.92
C ILE A 200 45.81 -41.97 57.52
N GLN A 201 45.91 -41.12 56.50
CA GLN A 201 47.20 -40.60 56.05
C GLN A 201 47.46 -39.23 56.69
N GLU A 202 48.72 -38.79 56.68
CA GLU A 202 49.08 -37.44 57.11
C GLU A 202 48.31 -36.37 56.32
N GLU A 203 48.14 -35.18 56.91
CA GLU A 203 47.46 -34.08 56.23
C GLU A 203 48.20 -33.68 54.93
N GLY A 204 47.48 -33.63 53.81
CA GLY A 204 48.10 -33.25 52.54
C GLY A 204 47.29 -33.59 51.28
N TRP A 205 47.92 -33.35 50.13
CA TRP A 205 47.34 -33.62 48.82
C TRP A 205 47.60 -35.05 48.35
N TYR A 206 46.52 -35.77 48.06
CA TYR A 206 46.58 -37.14 47.55
C TYR A 206 45.80 -37.27 46.25
N GLN A 207 46.35 -38.05 45.33
CA GLN A 207 45.64 -38.42 44.11
C GLN A 207 44.83 -39.68 44.37
N ILE A 208 43.51 -39.55 44.30
CA ILE A 208 42.53 -40.58 44.61
C ILE A 208 41.65 -40.76 43.39
N ASN A 209 41.71 -41.94 42.75
CA ASN A 209 40.91 -42.28 41.57
C ASN A 209 40.94 -41.24 40.43
N GLY A 210 42.07 -40.53 40.27
CA GLY A 210 42.27 -39.51 39.24
C GLY A 210 41.91 -38.07 39.65
N ALA A 211 41.35 -37.86 40.84
CA ALA A 211 41.11 -36.55 41.45
C ALA A 211 42.17 -36.22 42.51
N TRP A 212 42.39 -34.94 42.78
CA TRP A 212 43.20 -34.45 43.90
C TRP A 212 42.31 -34.08 45.08
N TYR A 213 42.50 -34.78 46.20
CA TYR A 213 41.86 -34.47 47.46
C TYR A 213 42.90 -33.99 48.47
N TYR A 214 42.57 -32.91 49.16
CA TYR A 214 43.30 -32.52 50.36
C TYR A 214 42.65 -33.24 51.52
N LEU A 215 43.36 -34.21 52.11
CA LEU A 215 42.90 -34.92 53.28
C LEU A 215 43.46 -34.22 54.53
N GLN A 216 42.59 -33.97 55.49
CA GLN A 216 42.94 -33.46 56.81
C GLN A 216 43.52 -34.60 57.67
N ALA A 217 44.15 -34.26 58.80
CA ALA A 217 44.78 -35.25 59.68
C ALA A 217 43.79 -36.25 60.31
N ASP A 218 42.50 -35.97 60.25
CA ASP A 218 41.41 -36.85 60.67
C ASP A 218 40.87 -37.73 59.54
N GLY A 219 41.48 -37.70 58.35
CA GLY A 219 41.11 -38.49 57.16
C GLY A 219 39.93 -37.95 56.36
N PHE A 220 39.31 -36.84 56.77
CA PHE A 220 38.27 -36.19 56.00
C PHE A 220 38.85 -35.32 54.88
N ARG A 221 38.17 -35.29 53.75
CA ARG A 221 38.48 -34.40 52.63
C ARG A 221 38.04 -32.98 52.98
N ASP A 222 38.96 -32.03 52.86
CA ASP A 222 38.63 -30.60 52.90
C ASP A 222 37.95 -30.20 51.58
N GLU A 223 36.62 -30.13 51.60
CA GLU A 223 35.80 -29.77 50.45
C GLU A 223 35.96 -28.31 50.01
N THR A 224 36.62 -27.46 50.82
CA THR A 224 36.91 -26.06 50.46
C THR A 224 38.16 -25.92 49.60
N LYS A 225 39.01 -26.96 49.52
CA LYS A 225 40.25 -26.99 48.71
C LYS A 225 39.94 -27.27 47.24
N ILE A 226 39.21 -26.35 46.64
CA ILE A 226 38.79 -26.34 45.23
C ILE A 226 39.25 -25.04 44.57
N GLY A 227 39.07 -24.88 43.25
CA GLY A 227 39.57 -23.73 42.50
C GLY A 227 41.08 -23.78 42.26
N ILE A 228 41.76 -22.63 42.28
CA ILE A 228 43.21 -22.57 42.05
C ILE A 228 43.93 -23.04 43.32
N GLN A 229 44.61 -24.18 43.23
CA GLN A 229 45.33 -24.77 44.35
C GLN A 229 46.76 -25.11 43.95
N GLU A 230 47.69 -24.91 44.88
CA GLU A 230 49.04 -25.44 44.76
C GLU A 230 49.07 -26.86 45.33
N VAL A 231 49.34 -27.83 44.46
CA VAL A 231 49.38 -29.26 44.75
C VAL A 231 50.79 -29.74 44.46
N ASN A 232 51.55 -30.06 45.52
CA ASN A 232 52.91 -30.62 45.43
C ASN A 232 53.84 -29.82 44.50
N GLY A 233 53.85 -28.48 44.63
CA GLY A 233 54.72 -27.57 43.86
C GLY A 233 54.25 -27.23 42.44
N LYS A 234 53.04 -27.65 42.05
CA LYS A 234 52.38 -27.28 40.79
C LYS A 234 51.04 -26.62 41.08
N THR A 235 50.62 -25.68 40.24
CA THR A 235 49.32 -25.02 40.40
C THR A 235 48.30 -25.64 39.45
N TYR A 236 47.14 -26.01 39.98
CA TYR A 236 46.04 -26.58 39.20
C TYR A 236 44.71 -25.88 39.51
N CYS A 237 43.79 -25.93 38.55
CA CYS A 237 42.40 -25.53 38.73
C CYS A 237 41.59 -26.80 39.05
N LEU A 238 41.10 -26.95 40.27
CA LEU A 238 40.31 -28.11 40.71
C LEU A 238 38.82 -27.78 40.72
N ASN A 239 37.99 -28.66 40.18
CA ASN A 239 36.54 -28.55 40.36
C ASN A 239 36.11 -29.08 41.74
N LYS A 240 34.80 -29.03 42.03
CA LYS A 240 34.21 -29.55 43.28
C LYS A 240 34.49 -31.03 43.55
N ASP A 241 34.82 -31.80 42.53
CA ASP A 241 35.12 -33.23 42.62
C ASP A 241 36.63 -33.51 42.67
N GLY A 242 37.45 -32.46 42.83
CA GLY A 242 38.92 -32.55 42.87
C GLY A 242 39.58 -32.83 41.51
N ILE A 243 38.81 -32.81 40.42
CA ILE A 243 39.30 -33.10 39.08
C ILE A 243 39.98 -31.86 38.51
N VAL A 244 41.19 -32.04 37.99
CA VAL A 244 41.95 -30.96 37.33
C VAL A 244 41.25 -30.52 36.05
N GLN A 245 40.96 -29.23 35.96
CA GLN A 245 40.39 -28.58 34.78
C GLN A 245 41.50 -28.14 33.82
N LYS A 246 41.23 -28.29 32.52
CA LYS A 246 42.15 -27.94 31.44
C LYS A 246 41.63 -26.76 30.63
N GLY A 247 42.54 -25.92 30.14
CA GLY A 247 42.23 -24.82 29.24
C GLY A 247 41.66 -23.62 29.99
N PHE A 248 40.82 -22.84 29.33
CA PHE A 248 40.24 -21.64 29.91
C PHE A 248 39.17 -21.97 30.96
N GLN A 249 39.32 -21.39 32.15
CA GLN A 249 38.42 -21.57 33.29
C GLN A 249 38.07 -20.21 33.89
N ILE A 250 36.78 -20.00 34.19
CA ILE A 250 36.31 -18.80 34.88
C ILE A 250 36.12 -19.16 36.35
N LEU A 251 36.85 -18.48 37.23
CA LEU A 251 36.80 -18.65 38.68
C LEU A 251 36.55 -17.29 39.30
N ASP A 252 35.45 -17.15 40.06
CA ASP A 252 35.02 -15.89 40.69
C ASP A 252 34.96 -14.69 39.73
N GLY A 253 34.55 -14.95 38.48
CA GLY A 253 34.46 -13.93 37.43
C GLY A 253 35.79 -13.54 36.78
N ILE A 254 36.88 -14.24 37.11
CA ILE A 254 38.21 -14.05 36.52
C ILE A 254 38.58 -15.26 35.66
N GLY A 255 39.00 -15.01 34.42
CA GLY A 255 39.49 -16.00 33.49
C GLY A 255 40.94 -16.41 33.74
N TYR A 256 41.19 -17.71 33.74
CA TYR A 256 42.51 -18.32 33.87
C TYR A 256 42.73 -19.38 32.81
N ILE A 257 43.98 -19.54 32.37
CA ILE A 257 44.42 -20.59 31.47
C ILE A 257 45.15 -21.64 32.31
N CYS A 258 44.52 -22.81 32.46
CA CYS A 258 45.04 -23.93 33.24
C CYS A 258 45.75 -24.93 32.32
N ASP A 259 47.08 -25.00 32.40
CA ASP A 259 47.91 -25.98 31.68
C ASP A 259 48.24 -27.15 32.60
N VAL A 260 47.49 -28.25 32.42
CA VAL A 260 47.61 -29.46 33.24
C VAL A 260 48.96 -30.16 33.06
N GLN A 261 49.56 -30.09 31.87
CA GLN A 261 50.84 -30.77 31.61
C GLN A 261 51.99 -30.03 32.27
N LYS A 262 51.98 -28.69 32.17
CA LYS A 262 52.97 -27.84 32.83
C LYS A 262 52.74 -27.70 34.33
N GLY A 263 51.49 -27.85 34.79
CA GLY A 263 51.11 -27.60 36.18
C GLY A 263 51.15 -26.12 36.52
N THR A 264 50.65 -25.29 35.61
CA THR A 264 50.63 -23.84 35.75
C THR A 264 49.24 -23.29 35.49
N VAL A 265 48.82 -22.33 36.31
CA VAL A 265 47.61 -21.54 36.10
C VAL A 265 48.04 -20.09 35.92
N VAL A 266 47.74 -19.52 34.76
CA VAL A 266 48.05 -18.12 34.47
C VAL A 266 46.76 -17.35 34.25
N LYS A 267 46.70 -16.12 34.74
CA LYS A 267 45.57 -15.22 34.49
C LYS A 267 45.49 -14.95 32.99
N ALA A 268 44.29 -15.00 32.40
CA ALA A 268 44.10 -14.71 30.99
C ALA A 268 44.36 -13.22 30.75
N ASP A 269 45.40 -12.90 29.99
CA ASP A 269 45.79 -11.50 29.74
C ASP A 269 46.30 -11.33 28.32
N ASN A 270 45.78 -10.29 27.65
CA ASN A 270 46.03 -9.98 26.25
C ASN A 270 45.89 -11.21 25.32
N CYS A 271 44.81 -11.99 25.53
CA CYS A 271 44.56 -13.22 24.80
C CYS A 271 43.11 -13.38 24.34
N TRP A 272 42.91 -14.21 23.31
CA TRP A 272 41.59 -14.57 22.79
C TRP A 272 41.11 -15.86 23.43
N GLU A 273 39.87 -15.87 23.90
CA GLU A 273 39.23 -17.06 24.47
C GLU A 273 37.84 -17.28 23.89
N LEU A 274 37.53 -18.55 23.63
CA LEU A 274 36.23 -18.98 23.12
C LEU A 274 35.40 -19.49 24.30
N VAL A 275 34.33 -18.77 24.64
CA VAL A 275 33.45 -19.10 25.76
C VAL A 275 32.04 -19.30 25.22
N ALA A 276 31.50 -20.50 25.40
CA ALA A 276 30.16 -20.88 24.95
C ALA A 276 29.87 -20.56 23.45
N GLY A 277 30.90 -20.64 22.59
CA GLY A 277 30.79 -20.38 21.15
C GLY A 277 31.06 -18.94 20.72
N ASP A 278 31.32 -18.04 21.66
CA ASP A 278 31.62 -16.63 21.40
C ASP A 278 33.05 -16.27 21.77
N TYR A 279 33.67 -15.39 20.98
CA TYR A 279 35.04 -14.93 21.22
C TYR A 279 35.06 -13.70 22.13
N TYR A 280 36.01 -13.70 23.05
CA TYR A 280 36.28 -12.62 23.99
C TYR A 280 37.78 -12.33 23.98
N TRP A 281 38.13 -11.05 24.12
CA TRP A 281 39.51 -10.64 24.41
C TRP A 281 39.63 -10.42 25.91
N TYR A 282 40.56 -11.11 26.56
CA TYR A 282 40.78 -11.00 27.99
C TYR A 282 41.94 -10.05 28.30
N GLU A 283 41.72 -9.12 29.23
CA GLU A 283 42.70 -8.20 29.79
C GLU A 283 42.61 -8.29 31.31
N ASP A 284 43.73 -8.56 31.96
CA ASP A 284 43.80 -8.78 33.41
C ASP A 284 42.69 -9.72 33.94
N GLY A 285 42.47 -10.84 33.23
CA GLY A 285 41.51 -11.89 33.55
C GLY A 285 40.04 -11.51 33.40
N LYS A 286 39.72 -10.35 32.83
CA LYS A 286 38.33 -9.95 32.54
C LYS A 286 38.12 -9.76 31.03
N PRO A 287 36.90 -10.01 30.52
CA PRO A 287 36.61 -9.70 29.13
C PRO A 287 36.67 -8.18 28.91
N ALA A 288 37.46 -7.77 27.94
CA ALA A 288 37.58 -6.39 27.51
C ALA A 288 36.29 -5.90 26.83
N THR A 289 36.06 -4.60 26.88
CA THR A 289 34.93 -3.92 26.23
C THR A 289 35.42 -2.80 25.31
N GLY A 290 34.63 -2.48 24.28
CA GLY A 290 34.95 -1.44 23.30
C GLY A 290 36.03 -1.84 22.29
N TRP A 291 36.70 -0.84 21.72
CA TRP A 291 37.70 -1.02 20.65
C TRP A 291 39.02 -1.60 21.15
N ARG A 292 39.57 -2.58 20.43
CA ARG A 292 40.93 -3.13 20.64
C ARG A 292 41.68 -3.31 19.33
N VAL A 293 42.98 -3.04 19.37
CA VAL A 293 43.90 -3.26 18.25
C VAL A 293 44.77 -4.47 18.56
N VAL A 294 44.54 -5.57 17.86
CA VAL A 294 45.30 -6.81 18.04
C VAL A 294 46.03 -7.12 16.75
N LYS A 295 47.37 -7.13 16.81
CA LYS A 295 48.25 -7.38 15.65
C LYS A 295 47.92 -6.49 14.44
N GLY A 296 47.57 -5.22 14.69
CA GLY A 296 47.25 -4.22 13.66
C GLY A 296 45.84 -4.30 13.08
N LYS A 297 44.97 -5.17 13.60
CA LYS A 297 43.56 -5.25 13.22
C LYS A 297 42.67 -4.69 14.34
N HIS A 298 41.58 -4.02 13.97
CA HIS A 298 40.60 -3.47 14.92
C HIS A 298 39.47 -4.46 15.17
N PHE A 299 39.16 -4.67 16.44
CA PHE A 299 38.05 -5.49 16.92
C PHE A 299 37.22 -4.65 17.88
N TYR A 300 35.92 -4.90 17.90
CA TYR A 300 35.01 -4.23 18.81
C TYR A 300 34.34 -5.26 19.72
N MET A 301 34.48 -5.06 21.02
CA MET A 301 33.86 -5.88 22.05
C MET A 301 32.61 -5.18 22.55
N ASN A 302 31.51 -5.92 22.63
CA ASN A 302 30.24 -5.42 23.14
C ASN A 302 30.43 -4.82 24.55
N PRO A 303 30.04 -3.56 24.78
CA PRO A 303 30.18 -2.90 26.08
C PRO A 303 29.45 -3.58 27.25
N GLU A 304 28.37 -4.31 26.98
CA GLU A 304 27.53 -4.92 28.01
C GLU A 304 28.08 -6.26 28.53
N ASN A 305 28.69 -7.05 27.65
CA ASN A 305 29.07 -8.42 27.96
C ASN A 305 30.47 -8.83 27.46
N GLY A 306 31.18 -7.96 26.74
CA GLY A 306 32.54 -8.20 26.23
C GLY A 306 32.63 -9.10 25.01
N LYS A 307 31.50 -9.55 24.45
CA LYS A 307 31.46 -10.40 23.26
C LYS A 307 32.04 -9.66 22.04
N MET A 308 32.92 -10.32 21.28
CA MET A 308 33.42 -9.77 20.02
C MET A 308 32.29 -9.64 18.99
N MET A 309 32.15 -8.44 18.42
CA MET A 309 31.15 -8.16 17.38
C MET A 309 31.65 -8.58 16.00
N THR A 310 30.76 -9.19 15.21
CA THR A 310 30.99 -9.59 13.81
C THR A 310 29.83 -9.09 12.95
N GLY A 311 30.04 -8.98 11.62
CA GLY A 311 29.03 -8.40 10.73
C GLY A 311 28.80 -6.91 11.02
N PHE A 312 27.56 -6.44 10.88
CA PHE A 312 27.18 -5.05 11.15
C PHE A 312 26.89 -4.80 12.63
N TYR A 313 27.47 -3.76 13.20
CA TYR A 313 27.25 -3.34 14.59
C TYR A 313 27.44 -1.84 14.75
N LYS A 314 26.83 -1.27 15.80
CA LYS A 314 27.06 0.11 16.20
C LYS A 314 28.01 0.16 17.40
N ASP A 315 28.88 1.15 17.42
CA ASP A 315 29.73 1.42 18.59
C ASP A 315 29.00 2.29 19.63
N GLU A 316 29.69 2.62 20.73
CA GLU A 316 29.18 3.48 21.81
C GLU A 316 28.77 4.88 21.34
N THR A 317 29.32 5.35 20.20
CA THR A 317 28.97 6.64 19.60
C THR A 317 27.74 6.55 18.70
N GLY A 318 27.24 5.33 18.45
CA GLY A 318 26.13 5.05 17.55
C GLY A 318 26.54 4.92 16.08
N LYS A 319 27.82 5.04 15.75
CA LYS A 319 28.33 4.87 14.37
C LYS A 319 28.27 3.40 13.97
N LEU A 320 27.85 3.16 12.73
CA LEU A 320 27.76 1.82 12.16
C LEU A 320 29.12 1.36 11.64
N TYR A 321 29.47 0.10 11.85
CA TYR A 321 30.70 -0.55 11.38
C TYR A 321 30.37 -1.93 10.83
N TYR A 322 31.30 -2.48 10.05
CA TYR A 322 31.26 -3.86 9.58
C TYR A 322 32.57 -4.57 9.92
N SER A 323 32.46 -5.78 10.47
CA SER A 323 33.58 -6.71 10.64
C SER A 323 33.35 -8.00 9.86
N ASP A 324 34.44 -8.63 9.44
CA ASP A 324 34.38 -9.98 8.86
C ASP A 324 33.94 -11.04 9.88
N ILE A 325 33.82 -12.29 9.43
CA ILE A 325 33.42 -13.43 10.28
C ILE A 325 34.41 -13.73 11.42
N TYR A 326 35.61 -13.16 11.37
CA TYR A 326 36.65 -13.28 12.40
C TYR A 326 36.71 -12.03 13.30
N GLY A 327 35.80 -11.06 13.13
CA GLY A 327 35.69 -9.86 13.95
C GLY A 327 36.57 -8.69 13.52
N ALA A 328 37.40 -8.86 12.50
CA ALA A 328 38.26 -7.78 12.02
C ALA A 328 37.43 -6.75 11.25
N ARG A 329 37.49 -5.49 11.70
CA ARG A 329 36.80 -4.36 11.06
C ARG A 329 37.28 -4.14 9.63
N LEU A 330 36.35 -3.84 8.73
CA LEU A 330 36.65 -3.44 7.35
C LEU A 330 37.31 -2.06 7.31
N GLU A 331 38.54 -1.99 6.80
CA GLU A 331 39.33 -0.74 6.73
C GLU A 331 39.28 -0.05 5.34
N GLN A 332 38.77 -0.73 4.31
CA GLN A 332 38.77 -0.21 2.95
C GLN A 332 37.70 0.88 2.79
N ALA A 333 38.11 2.16 2.81
CA ALA A 333 37.23 3.28 2.53
C ALA A 333 36.68 3.25 1.09
N GLY A 334 35.49 3.82 0.89
CA GLY A 334 34.76 3.90 -0.37
C GLY A 334 33.74 2.78 -0.56
N TRP A 335 33.41 2.49 -1.82
CA TRP A 335 32.41 1.48 -2.18
C TRP A 335 32.89 0.06 -1.88
N ASN A 336 32.11 -0.66 -1.07
CA ASN A 336 32.35 -2.06 -0.73
C ASN A 336 31.09 -2.88 -1.00
N LEU A 337 31.24 -4.02 -1.67
CA LEU A 337 30.13 -4.95 -1.94
C LEU A 337 30.15 -6.06 -0.89
N ILE A 338 29.10 -6.11 -0.05
CA ILE A 338 28.96 -7.07 1.04
C ILE A 338 27.64 -7.80 0.84
N ASN A 339 27.69 -9.13 0.71
CA ASN A 339 26.50 -9.97 0.49
C ASN A 339 25.58 -9.45 -0.63
N ASN A 340 26.19 -9.08 -1.76
CA ASN A 340 25.50 -8.55 -2.95
C ASN A 340 24.81 -7.18 -2.76
N THR A 341 25.15 -6.44 -1.70
CA THR A 341 24.65 -5.10 -1.42
C THR A 341 25.82 -4.12 -1.29
N TRP A 342 25.70 -2.93 -1.87
CA TRP A 342 26.74 -1.91 -1.82
C TRP A 342 26.63 -1.07 -0.54
N TYR A 343 27.78 -0.81 0.08
CA TYR A 343 27.95 0.05 1.24
C TYR A 343 29.04 1.08 0.96
N TRP A 344 28.91 2.27 1.53
CA TRP A 344 29.95 3.28 1.50
C TRP A 344 30.66 3.31 2.85
N ILE A 345 31.97 3.05 2.85
CA ILE A 345 32.80 3.10 4.04
C ILE A 345 33.52 4.45 4.09
N ASN A 346 33.34 5.18 5.17
CA ASN A 346 33.99 6.46 5.41
C ASN A 346 35.49 6.28 5.70
N THR A 347 36.24 7.38 5.67
CA THR A 347 37.68 7.38 5.96
C THR A 347 38.02 6.97 7.39
N ASP A 348 37.06 7.05 8.32
CA ASP A 348 37.19 6.56 9.70
C ASP A 348 36.71 5.10 9.88
N ALA A 349 36.53 4.39 8.76
CA ALA A 349 36.02 3.02 8.65
C ALA A 349 34.56 2.82 9.10
N SER A 350 33.83 3.89 9.46
CA SER A 350 32.40 3.78 9.71
C SER A 350 31.64 3.54 8.39
N VAL A 351 30.58 2.75 8.44
CA VAL A 351 29.62 2.57 7.36
C VAL A 351 28.73 3.82 7.32
N ALA A 352 28.68 4.50 6.18
CA ALA A 352 27.85 5.68 6.03
C ALA A 352 26.36 5.34 6.06
N THR A 353 25.59 6.24 6.69
CA THR A 353 24.13 6.27 6.65
C THR A 353 23.71 7.66 6.15
N GLY A 354 22.55 7.76 5.50
CA GLY A 354 22.07 8.99 4.89
C GLY A 354 22.79 9.38 3.60
N TRP A 355 22.88 10.69 3.33
CA TRP A 355 23.39 11.22 2.07
C TRP A 355 24.91 11.09 1.95
N VAL A 356 25.36 10.56 0.81
CA VAL A 356 26.78 10.45 0.45
C VAL A 356 27.02 11.05 -0.94
N SER A 357 28.10 11.83 -1.09
CA SER A 357 28.53 12.36 -2.39
C SER A 357 30.04 12.23 -2.57
N PRO A 358 30.53 11.05 -3.03
CA PRO A 358 31.96 10.74 -3.09
C PRO A 358 32.80 11.71 -3.94
N ASN A 359 32.19 12.28 -4.98
CA ASN A 359 32.84 13.13 -5.97
C ASN A 359 32.29 14.56 -5.98
N GLY A 360 31.46 14.92 -4.98
CA GLY A 360 30.78 16.22 -4.88
C GLY A 360 29.77 16.51 -5.99
N LYS A 361 29.46 15.53 -6.85
CA LYS A 361 28.54 15.69 -7.99
C LYS A 361 27.37 14.72 -7.91
N THR A 362 27.67 13.43 -7.83
CA THR A 362 26.66 12.37 -7.76
C THR A 362 26.29 12.15 -6.30
N LYS A 363 25.01 12.19 -6.01
CA LYS A 363 24.47 11.90 -4.68
C LYS A 363 23.95 10.47 -4.64
N TYR A 364 24.14 9.84 -3.48
CA TYR A 364 23.66 8.51 -3.12
C TYR A 364 22.99 8.63 -1.76
N TYR A 365 22.09 7.69 -1.46
CA TYR A 365 21.49 7.58 -0.15
C TYR A 365 21.71 6.19 0.42
N MET A 366 22.27 6.15 1.62
CA MET A 366 22.52 4.94 2.38
C MET A 366 21.42 4.82 3.45
N GLY A 367 20.79 3.66 3.56
CA GLY A 367 19.78 3.40 4.59
C GLY A 367 20.35 3.51 6.00
N GLU A 368 19.48 3.38 7.01
CA GLU A 368 19.91 3.36 8.43
C GLU A 368 20.80 2.15 8.77
N ASP A 369 20.66 1.07 8.01
CA ASP A 369 21.50 -0.14 8.02
C ASP A 369 22.76 0.01 7.15
N GLY A 370 22.95 1.18 6.54
CA GLY A 370 24.07 1.49 5.65
C GLY A 370 23.93 0.94 4.23
N ALA A 371 22.84 0.24 3.90
CA ALA A 371 22.66 -0.34 2.57
C ALA A 371 22.38 0.76 1.53
N MET A 372 23.00 0.67 0.35
CA MET A 372 22.77 1.64 -0.73
C MET A 372 21.35 1.52 -1.28
N THR A 373 20.63 2.64 -1.29
CA THR A 373 19.26 2.71 -1.79
C THR A 373 19.21 2.68 -3.32
N VAL A 374 18.22 1.97 -3.85
CA VAL A 374 17.87 1.93 -5.29
C VAL A 374 16.37 2.08 -5.47
N GLY A 375 15.94 2.62 -6.60
CA GLY A 375 14.53 2.85 -6.92
C GLY A 375 13.94 4.08 -6.22
N TRP A 376 12.61 4.08 -6.06
CA TRP A 376 11.88 5.13 -5.36
C TRP A 376 12.14 5.05 -3.86
N CYS A 377 12.45 6.19 -3.24
CA CYS A 377 12.71 6.31 -1.82
C CYS A 377 12.10 7.61 -1.28
N VAL A 378 11.56 7.57 -0.07
CA VAL A 378 11.06 8.75 0.64
C VAL A 378 12.07 9.12 1.71
N ILE A 379 12.58 10.34 1.64
CA ILE A 379 13.55 10.89 2.60
C ILE A 379 12.95 12.18 3.13
N ASP A 380 12.71 12.24 4.44
CA ASP A 380 12.08 13.39 5.12
C ASP A 380 10.77 13.85 4.45
N GLY A 381 9.92 12.89 4.09
CA GLY A 381 8.63 13.13 3.43
C GLY A 381 8.71 13.50 1.94
N THR A 382 9.91 13.50 1.35
CA THR A 382 10.12 13.89 -0.04
C THR A 382 10.55 12.68 -0.89
N TYR A 383 9.96 12.54 -2.08
CA TYR A 383 10.27 11.45 -3.00
C TYR A 383 11.53 11.75 -3.83
N TYR A 384 12.42 10.75 -3.88
CA TYR A 384 13.61 10.69 -4.72
C TYR A 384 13.61 9.40 -5.52
N PHE A 385 14.35 9.37 -6.62
CA PHE A 385 14.61 8.16 -7.37
C PHE A 385 16.11 7.90 -7.50
N PHE A 386 16.55 6.70 -7.14
CA PHE A 386 17.92 6.23 -7.29
C PHE A 386 17.97 5.18 -8.39
N THR A 387 18.91 5.32 -9.32
CA THR A 387 19.08 4.38 -10.43
C THR A 387 19.61 3.02 -9.94
N GLY A 388 19.74 2.03 -10.82
CA GLY A 388 20.31 0.72 -10.45
C GLY A 388 21.75 0.78 -9.93
N SER A 389 22.49 1.86 -10.21
CA SER A 389 23.82 2.12 -9.63
C SER A 389 23.77 2.84 -8.28
N GLY A 390 22.57 3.11 -7.75
CA GLY A 390 22.34 3.92 -6.54
C GLY A 390 22.52 5.43 -6.75
N ALA A 391 22.91 5.88 -7.94
CA ALA A 391 23.02 7.31 -8.22
C ALA A 391 21.64 7.96 -8.25
N MET A 392 21.47 9.07 -7.53
CA MET A 392 20.26 9.89 -7.53
C MET A 392 19.97 10.43 -8.93
N HIS A 393 18.75 10.20 -9.41
CA HIS A 393 18.29 10.63 -10.71
C HIS A 393 17.76 12.07 -10.67
N THR A 394 18.01 12.82 -11.74
CA THR A 394 17.46 14.17 -11.96
C THR A 394 16.90 14.25 -13.39
N GLY A 395 15.98 15.18 -13.63
CA GLY A 395 15.31 15.35 -14.91
C GLY A 395 14.18 14.34 -15.16
N TRP A 396 13.87 14.13 -16.44
CA TRP A 396 12.77 13.29 -16.90
C TRP A 396 13.01 11.80 -16.61
N LEU A 397 12.04 11.16 -15.97
CA LEU A 397 12.07 9.76 -15.62
C LEU A 397 10.80 9.07 -16.12
N GLN A 398 10.97 8.06 -16.99
CA GLN A 398 9.86 7.19 -17.40
C GLN A 398 9.82 5.94 -16.52
N ARG A 399 8.69 5.68 -15.86
CA ARG A 399 8.46 4.47 -15.05
C ARG A 399 7.07 3.94 -15.28
N PHE A 400 6.96 2.63 -15.47
CA PHE A 400 5.70 1.96 -15.83
C PHE A 400 5.09 2.63 -17.08
N SER A 401 3.83 3.08 -16.99
CA SER A 401 3.12 3.80 -18.06
C SER A 401 3.19 5.33 -17.94
N GLY A 402 3.94 5.88 -16.98
CA GLY A 402 3.94 7.32 -16.64
C GLY A 402 5.30 8.00 -16.76
N TRP A 403 5.26 9.34 -16.83
CA TRP A 403 6.43 10.21 -16.80
C TRP A 403 6.45 11.02 -15.51
N TYR A 404 7.64 11.17 -14.95
CA TYR A 404 7.91 11.94 -13.73
C TYR A 404 9.04 12.93 -14.04
N TYR A 405 9.17 13.97 -13.23
CA TYR A 405 10.29 14.89 -13.31
C TYR A 405 10.93 15.05 -11.94
N LEU A 406 12.22 14.74 -11.84
CA LEU A 406 13.02 14.92 -10.64
C LEU A 406 13.75 16.25 -10.80
N ASN A 407 13.59 17.17 -9.86
CA ASN A 407 14.25 18.46 -9.84
C ASN A 407 15.78 18.30 -9.77
N GLU A 408 16.52 19.39 -9.94
CA GLU A 408 18.00 19.36 -9.87
C GLU A 408 18.53 18.88 -8.51
N ASP A 409 17.77 19.11 -7.44
CA ASP A 409 18.06 18.60 -6.10
C ASP A 409 17.64 17.14 -5.89
N GLY A 410 17.01 16.52 -6.89
CA GLY A 410 16.52 15.14 -6.90
C GLY A 410 15.07 14.96 -6.46
N THR A 411 14.42 16.01 -5.97
CA THR A 411 13.05 15.92 -5.46
C THR A 411 12.05 15.71 -6.59
N MET A 412 11.06 14.85 -6.39
CA MET A 412 10.00 14.63 -7.38
C MET A 412 9.09 15.87 -7.48
N ALA A 413 8.90 16.37 -8.70
CA ALA A 413 8.00 17.48 -8.97
C ALA A 413 6.53 17.04 -8.87
N THR A 414 5.71 17.90 -8.27
CA THR A 414 4.25 17.83 -8.27
C THR A 414 3.69 19.19 -8.69
N GLY A 415 2.46 19.23 -9.17
CA GLY A 415 1.80 20.44 -9.65
C GLY A 415 2.44 21.03 -10.91
N TRP A 416 2.34 22.35 -11.06
CA TRP A 416 2.84 23.08 -12.22
C TRP A 416 4.37 23.18 -12.23
N LYS A 417 4.99 22.83 -13.36
CA LYS A 417 6.44 22.93 -13.54
C LYS A 417 6.80 23.45 -14.91
N VAL A 418 7.76 24.38 -14.96
CA VAL A 418 8.41 24.79 -16.22
C VAL A 418 9.64 23.92 -16.43
N VAL A 419 9.72 23.29 -17.60
CA VAL A 419 10.90 22.53 -18.05
C VAL A 419 11.24 23.00 -19.46
N ASN A 420 12.46 23.53 -19.66
CA ASN A 420 12.91 24.06 -20.96
C ASN A 420 11.93 25.06 -21.61
N GLY A 421 11.36 25.96 -20.79
CA GLY A 421 10.43 27.00 -21.26
C GLY A 421 9.01 26.50 -21.56
N LYS A 422 8.69 25.23 -21.30
CA LYS A 422 7.37 24.64 -21.49
C LYS A 422 6.73 24.30 -20.16
N TRP A 423 5.42 24.52 -20.05
CA TRP A 423 4.64 24.18 -18.86
C TRP A 423 4.16 22.73 -18.91
N TYR A 424 4.32 22.04 -17.79
CA TYR A 424 3.85 20.70 -17.51
C TYR A 424 3.06 20.72 -16.20
N TYR A 425 2.14 19.77 -16.05
CA TYR A 425 1.43 19.55 -14.80
C TYR A 425 1.64 18.11 -14.36
N PHE A 426 2.09 17.94 -13.12
CA PHE A 426 2.27 16.66 -12.44
C PHE A 426 1.18 16.52 -11.38
N ASP A 427 0.55 15.36 -11.29
CA ASP A 427 -0.44 15.11 -10.23
C ASP A 427 0.23 14.98 -8.84
N GLU A 428 -0.58 14.71 -7.82
CA GLU A 428 -0.12 14.55 -6.44
C GLU A 428 0.86 13.38 -6.26
N ASN A 429 0.80 12.38 -7.16
CA ASN A 429 1.74 11.26 -7.19
C ASN A 429 2.97 11.55 -8.06
N GLY A 430 3.09 12.77 -8.60
CA GLY A 430 4.18 13.20 -9.48
C GLY A 430 4.08 12.69 -10.91
N MET A 431 2.94 12.11 -11.33
CA MET A 431 2.76 11.66 -12.70
C MET A 431 2.35 12.82 -13.61
N MET A 432 3.08 12.99 -14.71
CA MET A 432 2.82 14.00 -15.73
C MET A 432 1.47 13.75 -16.40
N GLN A 433 0.64 14.79 -16.47
CA GLN A 433 -0.67 14.72 -17.09
C GLN A 433 -0.62 15.00 -18.60
N THR A 434 -1.53 14.36 -19.33
CA THR A 434 -1.79 14.57 -20.77
C THR A 434 -3.29 14.73 -21.00
N GLY A 435 -3.68 15.42 -22.06
CA GLY A 435 -5.09 15.70 -22.37
C GLY A 435 -5.71 16.78 -21.46
N TRP A 436 -7.03 16.76 -21.34
CA TRP A 436 -7.77 17.69 -20.48
C TRP A 436 -7.44 17.45 -19.00
N THR A 437 -6.92 18.48 -18.35
CA THR A 437 -6.50 18.44 -16.94
C THR A 437 -7.19 19.57 -16.18
N GLN A 438 -7.91 19.24 -15.11
CA GLN A 438 -8.56 20.24 -14.26
C GLN A 438 -7.69 20.54 -13.04
N VAL A 439 -7.35 21.81 -12.85
CA VAL A 439 -6.53 22.29 -11.72
C VAL A 439 -7.27 23.45 -11.07
N ASN A 440 -7.61 23.33 -9.78
CA ASN A 440 -8.36 24.34 -9.02
C ASN A 440 -9.63 24.83 -9.77
N SER A 441 -10.43 23.88 -10.27
CA SER A 441 -11.64 24.11 -11.07
C SER A 441 -11.44 24.78 -12.43
N VAL A 442 -10.20 25.03 -12.86
CA VAL A 442 -9.88 25.56 -14.19
C VAL A 442 -9.36 24.44 -15.08
N TRP A 443 -9.87 24.36 -16.31
CA TRP A 443 -9.43 23.36 -17.29
C TRP A 443 -8.25 23.85 -18.11
N TYR A 444 -7.29 22.96 -18.32
CA TYR A 444 -6.12 23.14 -19.18
C TYR A 444 -6.05 21.94 -20.13
N TYR A 445 -5.30 22.08 -21.22
CA TYR A 445 -5.02 20.97 -22.12
C TYR A 445 -3.53 20.74 -22.24
N MET A 446 -3.09 19.54 -21.89
CA MET A 446 -1.72 19.09 -22.03
C MET A 446 -1.64 18.24 -23.31
N ASP A 447 -0.68 18.48 -24.20
CA ASP A 447 -0.55 17.67 -25.41
C ASP A 447 -0.08 16.24 -25.11
N ALA A 448 0.14 15.43 -26.15
CA ALA A 448 0.62 14.06 -25.99
C ALA A 448 2.01 13.96 -25.34
N ASN A 449 2.80 15.02 -25.37
CA ASN A 449 4.09 15.12 -24.69
C ASN A 449 3.95 15.78 -23.30
N GLY A 450 2.73 16.05 -22.84
CA GLY A 450 2.44 16.73 -21.57
C GLY A 450 2.70 18.23 -21.58
N THR A 451 2.91 18.87 -22.73
CA THR A 451 3.12 20.32 -22.80
C THR A 451 1.78 21.05 -22.81
N MET A 452 1.62 22.02 -21.92
CA MET A 452 0.40 22.84 -21.82
C MET A 452 0.20 23.65 -23.11
N GLN A 453 -1.00 23.57 -23.67
CA GLN A 453 -1.40 24.31 -24.87
C GLN A 453 -2.02 25.67 -24.52
N THR A 454 -1.91 26.60 -25.46
CA THR A 454 -2.54 27.93 -25.42
C THR A 454 -3.12 28.25 -26.80
N GLY A 455 -4.09 29.16 -26.87
CA GLY A 455 -4.73 29.58 -28.12
C GLY A 455 -5.79 28.59 -28.61
N TRP A 456 -6.02 28.56 -29.93
CA TRP A 456 -7.02 27.70 -30.54
C TRP A 456 -6.61 26.23 -30.49
N LEU A 457 -7.49 25.39 -29.94
CA LEU A 457 -7.31 23.96 -29.83
C LEU A 457 -8.43 23.23 -30.58
N LYS A 458 -8.06 22.35 -31.51
CA LYS A 458 -8.99 21.44 -32.18
C LYS A 458 -8.80 20.02 -31.66
N VAL A 459 -9.85 19.49 -31.04
CA VAL A 459 -9.94 18.09 -30.59
C VAL A 459 -11.20 17.43 -31.17
N PRO A 460 -11.37 16.10 -31.07
CA PRO A 460 -12.54 15.42 -31.65
C PRO A 460 -13.88 15.99 -31.18
N SER A 461 -13.97 16.46 -29.94
CA SER A 461 -15.19 17.04 -29.37
C SER A 461 -15.53 18.45 -29.86
N GLY A 462 -14.61 19.15 -30.52
CA GLY A 462 -14.87 20.51 -31.00
C GLY A 462 -13.67 21.44 -31.01
N TRP A 463 -13.94 22.72 -31.23
CA TRP A 463 -12.96 23.80 -31.08
C TRP A 463 -13.05 24.38 -29.67
N TYR A 464 -11.89 24.70 -29.10
CA TYR A 464 -11.74 25.33 -27.79
C TYR A 464 -10.75 26.47 -27.92
N TYR A 465 -10.83 27.44 -27.01
CA TYR A 465 -9.82 28.47 -26.90
C TYR A 465 -9.24 28.47 -25.49
N LEU A 466 -7.92 28.31 -25.42
CA LEU A 466 -7.14 28.39 -24.20
C LEU A 466 -6.50 29.77 -24.13
N SER A 467 -6.62 30.44 -22.99
CA SER A 467 -6.05 31.77 -22.77
C SER A 467 -4.51 31.73 -22.80
N GLY A 468 -3.85 32.89 -22.71
CA GLY A 468 -2.39 32.98 -22.68
C GLY A 468 -1.73 32.24 -21.50
N ASN A 469 -2.48 31.97 -20.43
CA ASN A 469 -2.02 31.13 -19.31
C ASN A 469 -2.46 29.67 -19.41
N GLY A 470 -3.07 29.26 -20.53
CA GLY A 470 -3.56 27.90 -20.77
C GLY A 470 -4.98 27.61 -20.25
N ALA A 471 -5.59 28.53 -19.50
CA ALA A 471 -6.95 28.33 -18.98
C ALA A 471 -7.98 28.28 -20.11
N MET A 472 -8.85 27.27 -20.10
CA MET A 472 -9.94 27.11 -21.05
C MET A 472 -10.98 28.23 -20.90
N MET A 473 -11.28 28.92 -21.99
CA MET A 473 -12.30 29.96 -22.01
C MET A 473 -13.70 29.37 -22.13
N THR A 474 -14.63 29.96 -21.38
CA THR A 474 -16.08 29.72 -21.48
C THR A 474 -16.80 31.07 -21.60
N GLY A 475 -18.04 31.07 -22.08
CA GLY A 475 -18.77 32.31 -22.33
C GLY A 475 -18.17 33.13 -23.47
N TRP A 476 -18.36 34.45 -23.41
CA TRP A 476 -17.87 35.38 -24.42
C TRP A 476 -16.39 35.74 -24.21
N TYR A 477 -15.61 35.70 -25.29
CA TYR A 477 -14.21 36.12 -25.29
C TYR A 477 -13.81 36.73 -26.64
N VAL A 478 -12.74 37.53 -26.64
CA VAL A 478 -12.23 38.22 -27.83
C VAL A 478 -10.90 37.62 -28.26
N VAL A 479 -10.78 37.30 -29.55
CA VAL A 479 -9.53 36.87 -30.17
C VAL A 479 -9.30 37.71 -31.41
N ASN A 480 -8.18 38.43 -31.48
CA ASN A 480 -7.81 39.30 -32.61
C ASN A 480 -8.94 40.27 -33.03
N GLY A 481 -9.60 40.89 -32.04
CA GLY A 481 -10.68 41.86 -32.25
C GLY A 481 -12.03 41.26 -32.66
N LYS A 482 -12.17 39.93 -32.73
CA LYS A 482 -13.44 39.25 -33.01
C LYS A 482 -13.97 38.57 -31.76
N TRP A 483 -15.29 38.64 -31.56
CA TRP A 483 -15.98 37.98 -30.47
C TRP A 483 -16.30 36.53 -30.83
N TYR A 484 -16.11 35.65 -29.85
CA TYR A 484 -16.43 34.22 -29.91
C TYR A 484 -17.18 33.83 -28.63
N TYR A 485 -17.94 32.75 -28.71
CA TYR A 485 -18.65 32.21 -27.56
C TYR A 485 -18.36 30.73 -27.39
N SER A 486 -17.98 30.32 -26.18
CA SER A 486 -17.89 28.93 -25.78
C SER A 486 -19.00 28.58 -24.81
N ASN A 487 -19.59 27.39 -24.94
CA ASN A 487 -20.55 26.89 -23.96
C ASN A 487 -19.89 26.58 -22.61
N ALA A 488 -20.67 26.11 -21.63
CA ALA A 488 -20.17 25.77 -20.29
C ALA A 488 -19.10 24.65 -20.31
N ALA A 489 -19.11 23.78 -21.33
CA ALA A 489 -18.09 22.75 -21.53
C ALA A 489 -16.83 23.29 -22.23
N GLY A 490 -16.80 24.58 -22.61
CA GLY A 490 -15.68 25.22 -23.31
C GLY A 490 -15.71 25.08 -24.84
N THR A 491 -16.67 24.32 -25.39
CA THR A 491 -16.77 24.15 -26.84
C THR A 491 -17.24 25.44 -27.49
N MET A 492 -16.45 25.93 -28.46
CA MET A 492 -16.78 27.09 -29.27
C MET A 492 -18.04 26.82 -30.09
N MET A 493 -19.02 27.72 -29.96
CA MET A 493 -20.30 27.63 -30.64
C MET A 493 -20.23 28.27 -32.03
N THR A 494 -21.02 27.73 -32.95
CA THR A 494 -21.29 28.32 -34.27
C THR A 494 -22.81 28.42 -34.48
N GLY A 495 -23.26 29.36 -35.29
CA GLY A 495 -24.68 29.62 -35.50
C GLY A 495 -25.33 30.43 -34.38
N TRP A 496 -26.60 30.15 -34.10
CA TRP A 496 -27.37 30.86 -33.08
C TRP A 496 -26.93 30.49 -31.67
N VAL A 497 -26.69 31.51 -30.86
CA VAL A 497 -26.28 31.40 -29.46
C VAL A 497 -27.29 32.11 -28.60
N GLU A 498 -27.91 31.38 -27.68
CA GLU A 498 -28.78 31.95 -26.66
C GLU A 498 -27.95 32.35 -25.43
N CYS A 499 -28.15 33.57 -24.98
CA CYS A 499 -27.56 34.10 -23.75
C CYS A 499 -28.65 34.79 -22.92
N PRO A 500 -28.44 35.01 -21.61
CA PRO A 500 -29.38 35.76 -20.78
C PRO A 500 -29.70 37.17 -21.34
N SER A 501 -28.77 37.77 -22.08
CA SER A 501 -28.93 39.09 -22.72
C SER A 501 -29.67 39.05 -24.07
N GLY A 502 -30.04 37.87 -24.58
CA GLY A 502 -30.68 37.68 -25.87
C GLY A 502 -29.94 36.73 -26.81
N TRP A 503 -30.41 36.67 -28.05
CA TRP A 503 -29.85 35.81 -29.10
C TRP A 503 -28.74 36.50 -29.87
N TYR A 504 -27.68 35.75 -30.20
CA TYR A 504 -26.57 36.21 -31.03
C TYR A 504 -26.34 35.20 -32.16
N TYR A 505 -25.62 35.62 -33.19
CA TYR A 505 -25.25 34.74 -34.29
C TYR A 505 -23.75 34.76 -34.51
N THR A 506 -23.16 33.58 -34.56
CA THR A 506 -21.75 33.33 -34.89
C THR A 506 -21.68 32.62 -36.25
N ASP A 507 -20.71 32.99 -37.08
CA ASP A 507 -20.53 32.36 -38.39
C ASP A 507 -19.88 30.96 -38.27
N ALA A 508 -19.58 30.33 -39.41
CA ALA A 508 -18.95 29.01 -39.44
C ALA A 508 -17.53 28.98 -38.84
N SER A 509 -16.87 30.13 -38.71
CA SER A 509 -15.59 30.28 -38.00
C SER A 509 -15.76 30.50 -36.50
N GLY A 510 -17.00 30.67 -36.02
CA GLY A 510 -17.32 31.03 -34.64
C GLY A 510 -17.31 32.53 -34.36
N ALA A 511 -16.97 33.37 -35.35
CA ALA A 511 -16.92 34.81 -35.16
C ALA A 511 -18.34 35.38 -35.10
N MET A 512 -18.63 36.13 -34.05
CA MET A 512 -19.91 36.83 -33.88
C MET A 512 -20.14 37.83 -35.00
N GLN A 513 -21.36 37.82 -35.53
CA GLN A 513 -21.81 38.72 -36.58
C GLN A 513 -22.56 39.92 -35.99
N THR A 514 -22.53 41.04 -36.72
CA THR A 514 -23.31 42.25 -36.42
C THR A 514 -23.92 42.81 -37.70
N GLY A 515 -24.96 43.64 -37.58
CA GLY A 515 -25.68 44.22 -38.70
C GLY A 515 -26.72 43.27 -39.33
N TRP A 516 -26.99 43.48 -40.61
CA TRP A 516 -27.94 42.67 -41.37
C TRP A 516 -27.38 41.29 -41.69
N ALA A 517 -28.11 40.25 -41.34
CA ALA A 517 -27.74 38.86 -41.62
C ALA A 517 -28.89 38.13 -42.30
N ARG A 518 -28.61 37.43 -43.40
CA ARG A 518 -29.55 36.53 -44.06
C ARG A 518 -29.20 35.08 -43.74
N ILE A 519 -30.02 34.45 -42.89
CA ILE A 519 -29.75 33.12 -42.34
C ILE A 519 -30.92 32.21 -42.72
N LYS A 520 -30.63 31.12 -43.46
CA LYS A 520 -31.63 30.17 -43.96
C LYS A 520 -32.83 30.85 -44.64
N GLY A 521 -32.57 31.87 -45.47
CA GLY A 521 -33.58 32.60 -46.25
C GLY A 521 -34.35 33.69 -45.49
N LYS A 522 -34.14 33.86 -44.18
CA LYS A 522 -34.77 34.92 -43.38
C LYS A 522 -33.77 36.03 -43.04
N TRP A 523 -34.27 37.24 -42.89
CA TRP A 523 -33.47 38.41 -42.50
C TRP A 523 -33.53 38.63 -41.00
N TYR A 524 -32.39 38.98 -40.42
CA TYR A 524 -32.21 39.31 -39.01
C TYR A 524 -31.36 40.58 -38.90
N TYR A 525 -31.54 41.32 -37.81
CA TYR A 525 -30.68 42.46 -37.49
C TYR A 525 -30.00 42.25 -36.14
N LEU A 526 -28.69 42.07 -36.20
CA LEU A 526 -27.78 41.85 -35.06
C LEU A 526 -27.25 43.22 -34.60
N ASP A 527 -27.90 43.81 -33.61
CA ASP A 527 -27.74 45.23 -33.26
C ASP A 527 -26.38 45.50 -32.61
N ALA A 528 -25.45 46.05 -33.37
CA ALA A 528 -24.10 46.39 -32.90
C ALA A 528 -24.12 47.36 -31.70
N ALA A 529 -25.11 48.26 -31.63
CA ALA A 529 -25.26 49.17 -30.49
C ALA A 529 -25.73 48.45 -29.21
N LYS A 530 -26.24 47.22 -29.34
CA LYS A 530 -26.57 46.30 -28.25
C LYS A 530 -25.60 45.11 -28.20
N GLY A 531 -24.34 45.32 -28.59
CA GLY A 531 -23.30 44.29 -28.53
C GLY A 531 -23.49 43.13 -29.52
N GLY A 532 -24.35 43.27 -30.54
CA GLY A 532 -24.64 42.25 -31.53
C GLY A 532 -25.91 41.43 -31.27
N ALA A 533 -26.68 41.77 -30.22
CA ALA A 533 -27.92 41.08 -29.90
C ALA A 533 -28.94 41.17 -31.05
N ALA A 534 -29.57 40.05 -31.37
CA ALA A 534 -30.61 39.97 -32.38
C ALA A 534 -31.85 40.76 -31.94
N THR A 535 -32.41 41.50 -32.90
CA THR A 535 -33.53 42.41 -32.64
C THR A 535 -34.85 41.65 -32.61
N VAL A 536 -35.71 41.98 -31.65
CA VAL A 536 -37.13 41.59 -31.57
C VAL A 536 -37.98 42.87 -31.50
N GLY A 537 -39.16 42.83 -32.11
CA GLY A 537 -40.11 43.93 -32.16
C GLY A 537 -39.76 45.00 -33.17
N TRP A 538 -40.29 46.21 -32.95
CA TRP A 538 -40.10 47.35 -33.84
C TRP A 538 -38.72 47.97 -33.69
N LYS A 539 -38.01 48.15 -34.81
CA LYS A 539 -36.69 48.82 -34.84
C LYS A 539 -36.53 49.67 -36.09
N ARG A 540 -36.06 50.91 -35.89
CA ARG A 540 -35.63 51.79 -36.98
C ARG A 540 -34.18 51.49 -37.34
N ILE A 541 -33.95 51.21 -38.62
CA ILE A 541 -32.63 50.86 -39.19
C ILE A 541 -32.46 51.67 -40.48
N GLY A 542 -31.54 52.64 -40.47
CA GLY A 542 -31.45 53.63 -41.53
C GLY A 542 -32.75 54.42 -41.69
N ASN A 543 -33.28 54.47 -42.90
CA ASN A 543 -34.48 55.25 -43.22
C ASN A 543 -35.80 54.55 -42.87
N PHE A 544 -35.79 53.24 -42.63
CA PHE A 544 -37.01 52.44 -42.48
C PHE A 544 -37.19 51.92 -41.06
N LYS A 545 -38.44 51.68 -40.69
CA LYS A 545 -38.83 51.03 -39.44
C LYS A 545 -39.36 49.63 -39.75
N TYR A 546 -38.64 48.62 -39.26
CA TYR A 546 -38.89 47.21 -39.48
C TYR A 546 -39.51 46.58 -38.24
N TYR A 547 -40.20 45.45 -38.43
CA TYR A 547 -40.68 44.61 -37.34
C TYR A 547 -39.97 43.25 -37.41
N PHE A 548 -39.45 42.81 -36.26
CA PHE A 548 -38.85 41.49 -36.07
C PHE A 548 -39.74 40.69 -35.12
N ASN A 549 -40.09 39.45 -35.48
CA ASN A 549 -40.94 38.61 -34.66
C ASN A 549 -40.21 38.05 -33.41
N GLU A 550 -40.90 37.25 -32.60
CA GLU A 550 -40.34 36.63 -31.39
C GLU A 550 -39.14 35.71 -31.66
N TYR A 551 -39.00 35.22 -32.90
CA TYR A 551 -37.85 34.44 -33.37
C TYR A 551 -36.74 35.31 -33.98
N CYS A 552 -36.77 36.62 -33.73
CA CYS A 552 -35.84 37.65 -34.24
C CYS A 552 -35.85 37.84 -35.76
N ALA A 553 -36.74 37.17 -36.50
CA ALA A 553 -36.78 37.26 -37.96
C ALA A 553 -37.61 38.47 -38.40
N MET A 554 -37.10 39.20 -39.39
CA MET A 554 -37.78 40.35 -40.00
C MET A 554 -39.04 39.88 -40.74
N GLU A 555 -40.18 40.46 -40.39
CA GLU A 555 -41.44 40.21 -41.09
C GLU A 555 -41.50 41.01 -42.38
N GLN A 556 -41.86 40.33 -43.48
CA GLN A 556 -41.93 40.92 -44.82
C GLN A 556 -43.38 41.15 -45.29
N ASP A 557 -44.35 40.80 -44.43
CA ASP A 557 -45.78 40.99 -44.60
C ASP A 557 -46.37 41.42 -43.25
N LEU A 558 -46.69 42.70 -43.13
CA LEU A 558 -47.16 43.30 -41.88
C LEU A 558 -48.68 43.42 -41.78
N ASP A 559 -49.46 42.80 -42.68
CA ASP A 559 -50.93 42.93 -42.66
C ASP A 559 -51.52 42.55 -41.31
N ASN A 560 -51.08 41.44 -40.73
CA ASN A 560 -51.58 40.94 -39.45
C ASN A 560 -50.98 41.66 -38.24
N ILE A 561 -49.96 42.49 -38.45
CA ILE A 561 -49.23 43.18 -37.38
C ILE A 561 -49.71 44.62 -37.26
N LEU A 562 -49.87 45.31 -38.39
CA LEU A 562 -50.35 46.70 -38.45
C LEU A 562 -51.87 46.79 -38.61
N GLY A 563 -52.50 45.80 -39.26
CA GLY A 563 -53.85 45.92 -39.76
C GLY A 563 -53.98 47.00 -40.85
N ARG A 564 -55.22 47.26 -41.28
CA ARG A 564 -55.53 48.27 -42.30
C ARG A 564 -55.20 49.68 -41.79
N GLN A 565 -54.36 50.39 -42.53
CA GLN A 565 -54.00 51.78 -42.25
C GLN A 565 -54.95 52.78 -42.94
N SER A 566 -54.99 54.00 -42.42
CA SER A 566 -55.78 55.12 -42.98
C SER A 566 -55.26 55.62 -44.33
N SER A 567 -53.97 55.46 -44.59
CA SER A 567 -53.31 55.84 -45.85
C SER A 567 -52.04 55.03 -46.07
N TYR A 568 -51.70 54.80 -47.34
CA TYR A 568 -50.46 54.16 -47.75
C TYR A 568 -49.74 54.99 -48.82
N GLN A 569 -48.47 54.70 -49.05
CA GLN A 569 -47.72 55.08 -50.25
C GLN A 569 -47.25 53.82 -50.96
N ILE A 570 -47.30 53.83 -52.28
CA ILE A 570 -46.85 52.72 -53.11
C ILE A 570 -45.60 53.16 -53.86
N THR A 571 -44.62 52.29 -53.97
CA THR A 571 -43.51 52.46 -54.91
C THR A 571 -43.42 51.29 -55.87
N VAL A 572 -42.98 51.56 -57.10
CA VAL A 572 -42.78 50.55 -58.15
C VAL A 572 -41.35 50.68 -58.64
N ASN A 573 -40.55 49.67 -58.36
CA ASN A 573 -39.22 49.55 -58.95
C ASN A 573 -39.34 48.79 -60.28
N ARG A 574 -39.13 49.48 -61.41
CA ARG A 574 -39.31 48.90 -62.75
C ARG A 574 -38.22 47.88 -63.09
N VAL A 575 -36.99 48.08 -62.63
CA VAL A 575 -35.86 47.17 -62.87
C VAL A 575 -36.05 45.87 -62.09
N LYS A 576 -36.47 45.97 -60.83
CA LYS A 576 -36.70 44.79 -59.97
C LYS A 576 -38.05 44.13 -60.24
N CYS A 577 -38.93 44.75 -61.01
CA CYS A 577 -40.31 44.28 -61.21
C CYS A 577 -41.02 44.03 -59.86
N GLN A 578 -40.93 45.00 -58.97
CA GLN A 578 -41.37 44.89 -57.59
C GLN A 578 -42.16 46.11 -57.17
N VAL A 579 -43.31 45.88 -56.55
CA VAL A 579 -44.12 46.89 -55.87
C VAL A 579 -43.83 46.81 -54.38
N MET A 580 -43.67 47.96 -53.72
CA MET A 580 -43.59 48.08 -52.27
C MET A 580 -44.74 48.96 -51.78
N VAL A 581 -45.30 48.61 -50.63
CA VAL A 581 -46.30 49.43 -49.93
C VAL A 581 -45.73 49.88 -48.60
N TYR A 582 -45.94 51.16 -48.28
CA TYR A 582 -45.43 51.81 -47.09
C TYR A 582 -46.57 52.43 -46.28
N ALA A 583 -46.49 52.29 -44.95
CA ALA A 583 -47.36 52.96 -43.98
C ALA A 583 -46.61 54.10 -43.29
N LYS A 584 -47.37 55.03 -42.70
CA LYS A 584 -46.79 56.11 -41.89
C LYS A 584 -46.29 55.57 -40.55
N SER A 585 -45.07 55.93 -40.16
CA SER A 585 -44.62 55.78 -38.77
C SER A 585 -45.04 56.96 -37.90
N GLU A 586 -44.62 56.91 -36.63
CA GLU A 586 -44.68 58.02 -35.68
C GLU A 586 -44.06 59.34 -36.19
N THR A 587 -43.22 59.30 -37.23
CA THR A 587 -42.62 60.49 -37.84
C THR A 587 -43.56 61.19 -38.83
N GLY A 588 -44.71 60.58 -39.15
CA GLY A 588 -45.62 61.04 -40.19
C GLY A 588 -45.18 60.71 -41.63
N LYS A 589 -43.97 60.15 -41.82
CA LYS A 589 -43.42 59.73 -43.12
C LYS A 589 -43.80 58.29 -43.45
N TYR A 590 -43.92 57.97 -44.73
CA TYR A 590 -44.15 56.61 -45.24
C TYR A 590 -42.86 55.78 -45.24
N ASP A 591 -42.47 55.31 -44.06
CA ASP A 591 -41.17 54.68 -43.82
C ASP A 591 -41.26 53.33 -43.08
N ILE A 592 -42.48 52.80 -42.91
CA ILE A 592 -42.71 51.40 -42.51
C ILE A 592 -43.00 50.60 -43.77
N PRO A 593 -42.10 49.74 -44.25
CA PRO A 593 -42.41 48.81 -45.32
C PRO A 593 -43.45 47.81 -44.82
N VAL A 594 -44.59 47.71 -45.50
CA VAL A 594 -45.74 46.90 -45.06
C VAL A 594 -45.78 45.58 -45.79
N LYS A 595 -45.67 45.64 -47.12
CA LYS A 595 -45.82 44.49 -48.00
C LYS A 595 -45.14 44.75 -49.32
N THR A 596 -44.81 43.68 -50.01
CA THR A 596 -44.27 43.73 -51.36
C THR A 596 -44.95 42.74 -52.29
N PHE A 597 -45.03 43.12 -53.56
CA PHE A 597 -45.62 42.31 -54.63
C PHE A 597 -44.66 42.17 -55.79
N THR A 598 -44.70 41.01 -56.44
CA THR A 598 -44.04 40.83 -57.73
C THR A 598 -44.96 41.30 -58.83
N CYS A 599 -44.45 42.14 -59.73
CA CYS A 599 -45.23 42.66 -60.84
C CYS A 599 -44.57 42.42 -62.20
N SER A 600 -45.26 42.77 -63.27
CA SER A 600 -44.68 42.97 -64.60
C SER A 600 -44.98 44.39 -65.04
N VAL A 601 -43.93 45.18 -65.19
CA VAL A 601 -44.00 46.55 -65.72
C VAL A 601 -44.01 46.56 -67.24
N GLY A 602 -44.12 47.75 -67.83
CA GLY A 602 -44.08 48.00 -69.25
C GLY A 602 -42.77 47.56 -69.87
N LYS A 603 -42.84 46.97 -71.07
CA LYS A 603 -41.66 46.67 -71.89
C LYS A 603 -40.94 47.96 -72.26
N ALA A 604 -39.67 47.87 -72.68
CA ALA A 604 -38.89 49.05 -73.08
C ALA A 604 -39.56 49.91 -74.17
N GLY A 605 -40.26 49.29 -75.13
CA GLY A 605 -41.00 50.01 -76.18
C GLY A 605 -42.34 50.61 -75.75
N THR A 606 -42.86 50.22 -74.58
CA THR A 606 -44.12 50.70 -73.99
C THR A 606 -43.96 50.75 -72.46
N PRO A 607 -43.06 51.60 -71.95
CA PRO A 607 -42.61 51.55 -70.57
C PRO A 607 -43.71 52.00 -69.61
N THR A 608 -43.69 51.47 -68.38
CA THR A 608 -44.44 52.08 -67.28
C THR A 608 -43.86 53.46 -67.01
N HIS A 609 -44.71 54.49 -67.04
CA HIS A 609 -44.27 55.87 -66.91
C HIS A 609 -43.65 56.10 -65.52
N ALA A 610 -42.38 56.50 -65.48
CA ALA A 610 -41.73 56.91 -64.23
C ALA A 610 -42.28 58.26 -63.76
N GLY A 611 -42.25 58.49 -62.46
CA GLY A 611 -42.72 59.74 -61.86
C GLY A 611 -43.49 59.52 -60.56
N GLN A 612 -43.99 60.62 -60.02
CA GLN A 612 -44.86 60.65 -58.85
C GLN A 612 -46.30 60.89 -59.29
N TYR A 613 -47.18 59.98 -58.91
CA TYR A 613 -48.59 59.99 -59.29
C TYR A 613 -49.51 59.80 -58.08
N ALA A 614 -50.81 59.95 -58.30
CA ALA A 614 -51.84 59.70 -57.30
C ALA A 614 -52.95 58.84 -57.95
N THR A 615 -53.38 57.77 -57.28
CA THR A 615 -54.40 56.86 -57.84
C THR A 615 -55.69 57.60 -58.16
N LEU A 616 -56.30 57.34 -59.33
CA LEU A 616 -57.38 58.18 -59.87
C LEU A 616 -58.76 57.54 -59.79
N LYS A 617 -58.88 56.28 -60.19
CA LYS A 617 -60.14 55.53 -60.23
C LYS A 617 -59.91 54.03 -60.07
N ARG A 618 -61.00 53.31 -59.83
CA ARG A 618 -61.02 51.86 -59.60
C ARG A 618 -62.07 51.21 -60.49
N SER A 619 -61.78 50.03 -61.02
CA SER A 619 -62.71 49.22 -61.81
C SER A 619 -62.46 47.73 -61.61
N ASN A 620 -63.52 46.92 -61.55
CA ASN A 620 -63.41 45.46 -61.49
C ASN A 620 -64.62 44.79 -62.17
N PRO A 621 -64.46 44.17 -63.35
CA PRO A 621 -63.23 44.11 -64.15
C PRO A 621 -62.81 45.50 -64.66
N VAL A 622 -61.56 45.65 -65.07
CA VAL A 622 -61.05 46.85 -65.76
C VAL A 622 -60.85 46.52 -67.24
N GLU A 623 -61.45 47.31 -68.12
CA GLU A 623 -61.16 47.30 -69.56
C GLU A 623 -59.83 48.04 -69.80
N LEU A 624 -58.95 47.43 -70.60
CA LEU A 624 -57.61 47.92 -70.91
C LEU A 624 -57.55 48.39 -72.38
N MET A 625 -56.39 48.25 -73.04
CA MET A 625 -56.24 48.60 -74.46
C MET A 625 -56.74 47.45 -75.36
N GLY A 626 -57.87 47.66 -76.06
CA GLY A 626 -58.53 46.67 -76.93
C GLY A 626 -59.51 45.76 -76.16
N PRO A 627 -60.00 44.64 -76.72
CA PRO A 627 -60.82 43.67 -75.97
C PRO A 627 -59.92 42.87 -75.00
N SER A 628 -59.37 43.57 -74.00
CA SER A 628 -58.51 43.02 -72.97
C SER A 628 -58.92 43.54 -71.61
N TYR A 629 -59.01 42.64 -70.64
CA TYR A 629 -59.57 42.93 -69.33
C TYR A 629 -58.62 42.49 -68.22
N GLY A 630 -58.78 43.05 -67.03
CA GLY A 630 -58.09 42.63 -65.82
C GLY A 630 -59.01 42.67 -64.61
N LYS A 631 -58.64 41.98 -63.53
CA LYS A 631 -59.31 42.10 -62.23
C LYS A 631 -58.65 43.18 -61.38
N TYR A 632 -59.48 43.82 -60.55
CA TYR A 632 -59.05 44.73 -59.48
C TYR A 632 -58.17 45.88 -59.97
N GLY A 633 -58.63 46.59 -61.00
CA GLY A 633 -57.93 47.72 -61.59
C GLY A 633 -57.92 48.95 -60.68
N THR A 634 -56.74 49.49 -60.38
CA THR A 634 -56.54 50.81 -59.78
C THR A 634 -55.68 51.68 -60.72
N GLN A 635 -56.25 52.76 -61.25
CA GLN A 635 -55.55 53.62 -62.23
C GLN A 635 -54.47 54.45 -61.52
N ILE A 636 -53.25 54.42 -62.07
CA ILE A 636 -52.07 55.07 -61.50
C ILE A 636 -51.97 56.53 -61.97
N ASN A 637 -52.18 56.77 -63.27
CA ASN A 637 -51.96 58.08 -63.89
C ASN A 637 -52.93 58.35 -65.05
N ILE A 638 -52.88 59.57 -65.58
CA ILE A 638 -53.72 60.01 -66.71
C ILE A 638 -53.32 59.36 -68.04
N TYR A 639 -52.13 58.76 -68.13
CA TYR A 639 -51.64 58.07 -69.34
C TYR A 639 -52.30 56.70 -69.53
N GLY A 640 -53.09 56.23 -68.55
CA GLY A 640 -53.77 54.95 -68.63
C GLY A 640 -52.97 53.78 -68.07
N ASP A 641 -51.95 54.01 -67.24
CA ASP A 641 -51.29 52.93 -66.50
C ASP A 641 -52.16 52.48 -65.32
N TRP A 642 -52.30 51.17 -65.13
CA TRP A 642 -53.09 50.58 -64.05
C TRP A 642 -52.26 49.59 -63.22
N PHE A 643 -52.52 49.53 -61.92
CA PHE A 643 -52.33 48.28 -61.18
C PHE A 643 -53.52 47.38 -61.50
N HIS A 644 -53.29 46.18 -62.01
CA HIS A 644 -54.35 45.22 -62.29
C HIS A 644 -53.80 43.79 -62.37
N SER A 645 -54.67 42.78 -62.31
CA SER A 645 -54.25 41.39 -62.54
C SER A 645 -53.67 41.20 -63.95
N VAL A 646 -52.94 40.13 -64.21
CA VAL A 646 -52.51 39.79 -65.58
C VAL A 646 -53.70 39.83 -66.54
N ALA A 647 -53.50 40.48 -67.69
CA ALA A 647 -54.55 40.76 -68.65
C ALA A 647 -55.08 39.48 -69.33
N CYS A 648 -56.40 39.42 -69.53
CA CYS A 648 -57.12 38.35 -70.20
C CYS A 648 -57.81 38.87 -71.49
N SER A 649 -58.40 37.94 -72.25
CA SER A 649 -59.08 38.21 -73.54
C SER A 649 -60.60 38.24 -73.45
N ASN A 650 -61.18 38.17 -72.25
CA ASN A 650 -62.64 38.13 -72.03
C ASN A 650 -63.03 39.07 -70.88
N GLU A 651 -64.21 39.68 -70.98
CA GLU A 651 -64.82 40.55 -69.97
C GLU A 651 -64.91 39.88 -68.60
N ASP A 652 -65.19 38.57 -68.55
CA ASP A 652 -65.00 37.76 -67.34
C ASP A 652 -63.56 37.20 -67.31
N PRO A 653 -62.67 37.75 -66.46
CA PRO A 653 -61.27 37.36 -66.45
C PRO A 653 -61.01 36.01 -65.76
N THR A 654 -62.03 35.41 -65.14
CA THR A 654 -61.86 34.31 -64.17
C THR A 654 -61.21 33.06 -64.80
N PHE A 655 -61.56 32.73 -66.05
CA PHE A 655 -61.03 31.58 -66.80
C PHE A 655 -60.57 31.97 -68.22
N ALA A 656 -60.01 33.17 -68.36
CA ALA A 656 -59.59 33.73 -69.66
C ALA A 656 -58.13 34.20 -69.69
N LEU A 657 -57.34 33.81 -68.70
CA LEU A 657 -55.93 34.17 -68.57
C LEU A 657 -55.05 33.34 -69.53
N SER A 658 -54.00 33.93 -70.09
CA SER A 658 -52.94 33.19 -70.79
C SER A 658 -51.85 32.74 -69.81
N ALA A 659 -51.59 31.43 -69.74
CA ALA A 659 -50.50 30.87 -68.95
C ALA A 659 -49.13 31.50 -69.26
N GLY A 660 -48.86 31.74 -70.54
CA GLY A 660 -47.63 32.41 -70.98
C GLY A 660 -47.50 33.81 -70.39
N ASN A 661 -48.56 34.62 -70.45
CA ASN A 661 -48.56 35.97 -69.89
C ASN A 661 -48.46 35.98 -68.37
N PHE A 662 -49.10 35.02 -67.68
CA PHE A 662 -48.98 34.90 -66.23
C PHE A 662 -47.56 34.53 -65.80
N ASN A 663 -46.95 33.59 -66.52
CA ASN A 663 -45.59 33.15 -66.28
C ASN A 663 -44.53 34.24 -66.54
N MET A 664 -44.92 35.39 -67.10
CA MET A 664 -44.05 36.56 -67.24
C MET A 664 -44.01 37.46 -65.99
N LEU A 665 -44.85 37.22 -64.97
CA LEU A 665 -44.77 37.95 -63.70
C LEU A 665 -43.34 37.93 -63.15
N GLY A 666 -42.84 39.10 -62.73
CA GLY A 666 -41.46 39.33 -62.32
C GLY A 666 -40.52 39.77 -63.43
N GLN A 667 -41.03 40.00 -64.65
CA GLN A 667 -40.30 40.53 -65.79
C GLN A 667 -41.12 41.63 -66.50
N PRO A 668 -40.48 42.58 -67.22
CA PRO A 668 -41.22 43.54 -68.05
C PRO A 668 -42.04 42.82 -69.14
N ALA A 669 -43.36 43.02 -69.14
CA ALA A 669 -44.26 42.28 -70.03
C ALA A 669 -45.56 43.03 -70.40
N SER A 670 -45.83 44.20 -69.82
CA SER A 670 -47.02 44.99 -70.11
C SER A 670 -46.76 46.05 -71.19
N HIS A 671 -47.81 46.81 -71.54
CA HIS A 671 -47.71 48.06 -72.30
C HIS A 671 -48.14 49.20 -71.37
N GLY A 672 -47.23 49.71 -70.55
CA GLY A 672 -47.49 50.77 -69.56
C GLY A 672 -47.93 50.26 -68.17
N CYS A 673 -48.91 49.37 -68.08
CA CYS A 673 -49.48 48.95 -66.78
C CYS A 673 -48.51 48.22 -65.83
N VAL A 674 -48.86 48.13 -64.55
CA VAL A 674 -48.20 47.28 -63.56
C VAL A 674 -49.07 46.05 -63.31
N ARG A 675 -48.74 44.94 -63.98
CA ARG A 675 -49.50 43.68 -63.90
C ARG A 675 -49.10 42.88 -62.66
N LEU A 676 -50.07 42.34 -61.94
CA LEU A 676 -49.91 41.57 -60.70
C LEU A 676 -50.67 40.25 -60.80
N CYS A 677 -50.46 39.33 -59.85
CA CYS A 677 -51.43 38.26 -59.66
C CYS A 677 -52.73 38.81 -59.05
N VAL A 678 -53.83 38.09 -59.17
CA VAL A 678 -55.17 38.53 -58.74
C VAL A 678 -55.19 38.89 -57.26
N ARG A 679 -54.58 38.08 -56.38
CA ARG A 679 -54.50 38.38 -54.93
C ARG A 679 -53.81 39.72 -54.66
N ASP A 680 -52.69 39.98 -55.31
CA ASP A 680 -51.87 41.16 -55.05
C ASP A 680 -52.53 42.43 -55.64
N ALA A 681 -53.13 42.33 -56.84
CA ALA A 681 -53.94 43.40 -57.42
C ALA A 681 -55.16 43.73 -56.54
N LYS A 682 -55.84 42.68 -56.06
CA LYS A 682 -56.95 42.81 -55.11
C LYS A 682 -56.53 43.51 -53.83
N TRP A 683 -55.38 43.17 -53.28
CA TRP A 683 -54.89 43.80 -52.05
C TRP A 683 -54.75 45.32 -52.22
N ILE A 684 -54.15 45.79 -53.33
CA ILE A 684 -54.03 47.21 -53.64
C ILE A 684 -55.42 47.82 -53.84
N TYR A 685 -56.30 47.16 -54.58
CA TYR A 685 -57.67 47.61 -54.80
C TYR A 685 -58.45 47.75 -53.48
N ASP A 686 -58.32 46.82 -52.55
CA ASP A 686 -59.10 46.86 -51.32
C ASP A 686 -58.53 47.84 -50.29
N ASN A 687 -57.20 47.90 -50.14
CA ASN A 687 -56.53 48.66 -49.07
C ASN A 687 -56.09 50.08 -49.51
N CYS A 688 -55.72 50.19 -50.77
CA CYS A 688 -55.07 51.30 -51.45
C CYS A 688 -55.78 52.63 -51.73
N GLY A 689 -56.76 53.17 -51.00
CA GLY A 689 -57.42 54.50 -51.26
C GLY A 689 -57.66 55.00 -52.72
N LEU A 690 -58.31 56.16 -52.87
CA LEU A 690 -58.06 57.02 -54.04
C LEU A 690 -57.07 58.10 -53.61
N TYR A 691 -56.35 58.68 -54.57
CA TYR A 691 -55.28 59.65 -54.33
C TYR A 691 -54.08 59.10 -53.53
N THR A 692 -53.94 57.77 -53.48
CA THR A 692 -52.75 57.11 -52.91
C THR A 692 -51.54 57.50 -53.74
N THR A 693 -50.48 58.01 -53.10
CA THR A 693 -49.24 58.36 -53.80
C THR A 693 -48.55 57.11 -54.35
N VAL A 694 -48.20 57.15 -55.63
CA VAL A 694 -47.46 56.09 -56.34
C VAL A 694 -46.17 56.69 -56.90
N LEU A 695 -45.02 56.19 -56.45
CA LEU A 695 -43.71 56.57 -56.97
C LEU A 695 -43.19 55.47 -57.88
N ILE A 696 -42.87 55.79 -59.13
CA ILE A 696 -42.38 54.83 -60.11
C ILE A 696 -40.99 55.25 -60.56
N SER A 697 -39.99 54.43 -60.31
CA SER A 697 -38.62 54.67 -60.78
C SER A 697 -37.83 53.36 -60.94
N ASP A 698 -36.59 53.46 -61.41
CA ASP A 698 -35.68 52.32 -61.53
C ASP A 698 -34.87 52.08 -60.25
N THR A 699 -34.89 53.05 -59.33
CA THR A 699 -34.00 53.13 -58.17
C THR A 699 -34.73 53.09 -56.83
N GLU A 700 -36.07 52.98 -56.84
CA GLU A 700 -36.86 52.86 -55.60
C GLU A 700 -36.32 51.75 -54.71
N ALA A 701 -36.15 52.06 -53.43
CA ALA A 701 -35.69 51.09 -52.44
C ALA A 701 -36.68 49.92 -52.31
N THR A 702 -36.14 48.72 -52.15
CA THR A 702 -36.91 47.48 -51.94
C THR A 702 -36.42 46.83 -50.65
N PRO A 703 -36.88 47.33 -49.48
CA PRO A 703 -36.41 46.85 -48.19
C PRO A 703 -36.87 45.42 -47.86
N PHE A 704 -37.85 44.87 -48.61
CA PHE A 704 -38.25 43.47 -48.57
C PHE A 704 -37.80 42.73 -49.84
N ASP A 705 -37.60 41.42 -49.69
CA ASP A 705 -37.34 40.48 -50.77
C ASP A 705 -38.53 40.47 -51.75
N ARG A 706 -38.25 40.44 -53.05
CA ARG A 706 -39.30 40.26 -54.06
C ARG A 706 -39.94 38.87 -53.92
N PRO A 707 -41.30 38.77 -53.83
CA PRO A 707 -41.97 37.47 -53.71
C PRO A 707 -41.65 36.53 -54.87
N ALA A 708 -41.50 35.24 -54.59
CA ALA A 708 -41.31 34.24 -55.63
C ALA A 708 -42.51 34.23 -56.60
N THR A 709 -42.23 34.13 -57.90
CA THR A 709 -43.28 34.10 -58.93
C THR A 709 -43.92 32.72 -58.98
N ILE A 710 -45.24 32.65 -59.00
CA ILE A 710 -45.97 31.40 -59.28
C ILE A 710 -45.88 31.12 -60.77
N LYS A 711 -45.59 29.86 -61.14
CA LYS A 711 -45.66 29.40 -62.53
C LYS A 711 -46.84 28.45 -62.68
N ILE A 712 -47.56 28.60 -63.79
CA ILE A 712 -48.71 27.76 -64.13
C ILE A 712 -48.47 26.97 -65.43
N PRO A 713 -49.02 25.75 -65.57
CA PRO A 713 -48.90 24.95 -66.78
C PRO A 713 -49.53 25.63 -68.00
N SER A 714 -49.08 25.29 -69.21
CA SER A 714 -49.55 25.90 -70.46
C SER A 714 -51.06 25.77 -70.70
N GLY A 715 -51.69 24.71 -70.19
CA GLY A 715 -53.14 24.49 -70.28
C GLY A 715 -53.99 25.19 -69.22
N GLN A 716 -53.37 25.86 -68.23
CA GLN A 716 -54.10 26.57 -67.18
C GLN A 716 -54.51 27.97 -67.66
N ASN A 717 -55.79 28.30 -67.54
CA ASN A 717 -56.37 29.57 -67.99
C ASN A 717 -56.93 30.45 -66.87
N TRP A 718 -56.52 30.21 -65.63
CA TRP A 718 -56.99 30.91 -64.43
C TRP A 718 -55.80 31.21 -63.49
N ASP A 719 -55.91 32.27 -62.69
CA ASP A 719 -54.88 32.69 -61.74
C ASP A 719 -54.98 31.86 -60.45
N PRO A 720 -53.91 31.17 -60.01
CA PRO A 720 -53.90 30.32 -58.81
C PRO A 720 -54.13 31.08 -57.50
N THR A 721 -54.10 32.41 -57.54
CA THR A 721 -54.34 33.29 -56.40
C THR A 721 -55.74 33.93 -56.41
N ASP A 722 -56.55 33.63 -57.43
CA ASP A 722 -57.92 34.12 -57.54
C ASP A 722 -58.90 33.26 -56.73
N GLU A 723 -59.33 33.78 -55.59
CA GLU A 723 -60.30 33.10 -54.73
C GLU A 723 -61.62 32.76 -55.43
N VAL A 724 -62.05 33.55 -56.41
CA VAL A 724 -63.29 33.29 -57.15
C VAL A 724 -63.12 32.05 -58.02
N ALA A 725 -62.00 31.96 -58.76
CA ALA A 725 -61.67 30.79 -59.57
C ALA A 725 -61.52 29.53 -58.70
N LEU A 726 -60.80 29.64 -57.57
CA LEU A 726 -60.60 28.54 -56.62
C LEU A 726 -61.93 28.02 -56.04
N LYS A 727 -62.85 28.89 -55.64
CA LYS A 727 -64.18 28.50 -55.14
C LYS A 727 -65.00 27.76 -56.20
N ILE A 728 -64.98 28.24 -57.44
CA ILE A 728 -65.69 27.60 -58.57
C ILE A 728 -65.10 26.21 -58.86
N LEU A 729 -63.77 26.08 -58.87
CA LEU A 729 -63.09 24.81 -59.10
C LEU A 729 -63.34 23.79 -57.97
N ALA A 730 -63.34 24.24 -56.71
CA ALA A 730 -63.67 23.41 -55.57
C ALA A 730 -65.12 22.90 -55.62
N GLY A 731 -66.07 23.76 -55.98
CA GLY A 731 -67.48 23.38 -56.17
C GLY A 731 -67.69 22.36 -57.30
N LYS A 732 -66.91 22.45 -58.39
CA LYS A 732 -66.97 21.46 -59.50
C LYS A 732 -66.42 20.09 -59.12
N ASN A 733 -65.48 20.00 -58.17
CA ASN A 733 -64.94 18.74 -57.68
C ASN A 733 -65.87 18.03 -56.67
N ASN A 734 -66.68 18.77 -55.92
CA ASN A 734 -67.65 18.19 -54.99
C ASN A 734 -68.87 17.55 -55.68
N ASN A 735 -69.17 17.92 -56.93
CA ASN A 735 -70.22 17.30 -57.75
C ASN A 735 -69.75 16.05 -58.52
N LYS A 736 -68.53 15.56 -58.25
CA LYS A 736 -67.94 14.34 -58.86
C LYS A 736 -67.63 13.23 -57.83
N LYS A 737 -68.13 13.34 -56.60
CA LYS A 737 -68.10 12.26 -55.61
C LYS A 737 -69.47 11.62 -55.48
#